data_AF-A0A926ULA9-F1
#
_entry.id   AF-A0A926ULA9-F1
#
_cell.length_a   1.000
_cell.length_b   1.000
_cell.length_c   1.000
_cell.angle_alpha   90.00
_cell.angle_beta   90.00
_cell.angle_gamma   90.00
#
_symmetry.space_group_name_H-M   'P 1'
#
loop_
_entity.id
_entity.type
_entity.pdbx_description
1 polymer ?
#
loop_
_entity_poly.entity_id
_entity_poly.type
_entity_poly.pdbx_seq_one_letter_code
_entity_poly.pdbx_strand_id
1 'polypeptide(L)'
;MNYYIKHQKSITNFSISLTVFTVFISLINPYFVNANSPKNPDQTINCEMLVVGGGLSGVATVYEGLLAGKTVCLTEITDWLGGQISSQGTSALDERPTQSKKEFYPRGYVELRNRIQQKYGKLNPGDCWVSESCFLPNDADIIIRQMLKDAERKGKGKLYLFLNTVIKDLNINQNGNIIQSAIAIQHQPKPNKPPFNNFTLSQTIADIYNYENSDNFQKTIIKFIPKNNRKNNLNQWYVIDTTETGEIVALADVPYRLGIDPRSYLEPSSSSITKDPYCTQGFTYTFAMELTKEPQTYQLPAFYLQYSPYFSYELSRFANFDILFTYRRIWSPEKGPLTIFANKKYNSPLPGHISMQNWTWGNDYRPGTSADNLVYTREQLVNLGQLQPGNWQGGLRIEALKKAEEKALSFFYWFYAGTTDSQLGPDVKKPQTNIKLLTGLNSPMGTVHGLSKYPYIREGRRIIGRPSWGQPNGFTIWEVDISRRNYNDPYYQKTLPPDMYRQLKATLAGLEATSVIRGTVTPDNAIKRSRSTIFPDAVGIGHYAIDFHPCMNASPPEVPGNKEREGERRGAGQAYPFQIPLRAMIPQKIDNLLVGGKSIATSHIAAAAYRVHSFEWSAGASAGTVAAFSLTKGIAPYQLVDNLPKQQPLLNMLKSILEKNGNPTAFPDTSIFNSNWDHWR
;
A
#
# COMPACT_ATOMS: atom_id res chain seq x y z
N MET A 1 -68.41 46.48 -15.61
CA MET A 1 -69.84 46.59 -15.98
C MET A 1 -70.58 45.60 -15.09
N ASN A 2 -71.32 46.12 -14.10
CA ASN A 2 -72.55 45.62 -13.45
C ASN A 2 -72.73 44.11 -13.18
N TYR A 3 -73.30 43.60 -12.08
CA TYR A 3 -73.86 44.14 -10.84
C TYR A 3 -74.03 42.92 -9.89
N TYR A 4 -73.85 43.21 -8.62
CA TYR A 4 -74.20 42.54 -7.37
C TYR A 4 -75.60 41.84 -7.24
N ILE A 5 -75.68 40.92 -6.25
CA ILE A 5 -76.85 40.51 -5.40
C ILE A 5 -77.71 39.35 -5.99
N LYS A 6 -78.07 38.26 -5.29
CA LYS A 6 -78.67 38.16 -3.94
C LYS A 6 -78.56 36.75 -3.32
N HIS A 7 -78.30 36.73 -2.02
CA HIS A 7 -78.45 35.60 -1.11
C HIS A 7 -79.90 35.11 -0.96
N GLN A 8 -80.06 33.81 -0.72
CA GLN A 8 -81.03 33.32 0.27
C GLN A 8 -80.51 32.09 0.99
N LYS A 9 -80.56 32.15 2.33
CA LYS A 9 -80.14 31.16 3.31
C LYS A 9 -81.17 30.01 3.38
N SER A 10 -80.69 28.79 3.57
CA SER A 10 -81.33 27.84 4.48
C SER A 10 -80.27 26.87 5.02
N ILE A 11 -80.32 26.67 6.33
CA ILE A 11 -79.36 25.99 7.18
C ILE A 11 -79.75 24.52 7.30
N THR A 12 -78.84 23.62 7.00
CA THR A 12 -78.86 22.25 7.52
C THR A 12 -77.43 21.83 7.88
N ASN A 13 -77.22 21.64 9.18
CA ASN A 13 -75.99 21.11 9.77
C ASN A 13 -75.74 19.67 9.30
N PHE A 14 -74.61 19.43 8.64
CA PHE A 14 -74.04 18.09 8.50
C PHE A 14 -72.66 18.08 9.16
N SER A 15 -72.53 17.24 10.17
CA SER A 15 -71.32 17.02 10.96
C SER A 15 -70.21 16.45 10.08
N ILE A 16 -69.14 17.22 9.86
CA ILE A 16 -67.92 16.75 9.20
C ILE A 16 -67.01 16.16 10.29
N SER A 17 -66.74 14.87 10.17
CA SER A 17 -65.79 14.12 10.99
C SER A 17 -64.38 14.68 10.77
N LEU A 18 -63.79 15.27 11.82
CA LEU A 18 -62.39 15.69 11.84
C LEU A 18 -61.52 14.44 12.01
N THR A 19 -60.97 13.92 10.90
CA THR A 19 -59.91 12.90 10.96
C THR A 19 -58.60 13.61 11.32
N VAL A 20 -58.22 13.53 12.60
CA VAL A 20 -56.92 14.00 13.08
C VAL A 20 -55.84 13.07 12.50
N PHE A 21 -55.08 13.56 11.51
CA PHE A 21 -53.83 12.94 11.10
C PHE A 21 -52.80 13.17 12.21
N THR A 22 -52.67 12.21 13.12
CA THR A 22 -51.54 12.12 14.03
C THR A 22 -50.30 11.77 13.20
N VAL A 23 -49.51 12.79 12.86
CA VAL A 23 -48.16 12.59 12.33
C VAL A 23 -47.33 11.97 13.47
N PHE A 24 -47.09 10.66 13.39
CA PHE A 24 -46.04 10.02 14.16
C PHE A 24 -44.70 10.57 13.65
N ILE A 25 -44.20 11.63 14.28
CA ILE A 25 -42.79 11.97 14.23
C ILE A 25 -42.09 10.85 15.00
N SER A 26 -41.65 9.81 14.28
CA SER A 26 -40.61 8.92 14.77
C SER A 26 -39.37 9.79 14.99
N LEU A 27 -39.18 10.25 16.22
CA LEU A 27 -37.91 10.76 16.71
C LEU A 27 -36.89 9.63 16.54
N ILE A 28 -36.21 9.63 15.39
CA ILE A 28 -34.96 8.91 15.23
C ILE A 28 -34.02 9.62 16.20
N ASN A 29 -33.88 9.07 17.39
CA ASN A 29 -32.79 9.43 18.28
C ASN A 29 -31.52 9.26 17.44
N PRO A 30 -30.73 10.32 17.16
CA PRO A 30 -29.39 10.08 16.69
C PRO A 30 -28.77 9.23 17.78
N TYR A 31 -28.31 8.03 17.43
CA TYR A 31 -27.38 7.31 18.28
C TYR A 31 -26.18 8.25 18.44
N PHE A 32 -26.18 9.06 19.50
CA PHE A 32 -24.98 9.64 20.04
C PHE A 32 -24.15 8.44 20.48
N VAL A 33 -23.34 7.92 19.56
CA VAL A 33 -22.17 7.14 19.93
C VAL A 33 -21.36 8.12 20.77
N ASN A 34 -21.41 7.94 22.09
CA ASN A 34 -20.55 8.68 22.99
C ASN A 34 -19.13 8.57 22.44
N ALA A 35 -18.58 9.69 21.96
CA ALA A 35 -17.17 9.75 21.60
C ALA A 35 -16.41 9.24 22.83
N ASN A 36 -15.60 8.19 22.67
CA ASN A 36 -14.77 7.72 23.76
C ASN A 36 -13.76 8.83 24.04
N SER A 37 -13.99 9.61 25.10
CA SER A 37 -13.08 10.67 25.53
C SER A 37 -11.67 10.09 25.67
N PRO A 38 -10.65 10.71 25.06
CA PRO A 38 -9.29 10.20 25.14
C PRO A 38 -8.89 10.02 26.61
N LYS A 39 -8.46 8.81 26.99
CA LYS A 39 -7.87 8.60 28.32
C LYS A 39 -6.63 9.48 28.48
N ASN A 40 -6.37 9.92 29.72
CA ASN A 40 -5.10 10.52 30.07
C ASN A 40 -3.96 9.58 29.64
N PRO A 41 -2.91 10.09 28.98
CA PRO A 41 -1.83 9.23 28.51
C PRO A 41 -1.07 8.64 29.71
N ASP A 42 -0.80 7.34 29.65
CA ASP A 42 0.07 6.66 30.61
C ASP A 42 1.52 7.11 30.46
N GLN A 43 1.90 7.51 29.24
CA GLN A 43 3.25 7.93 28.90
C GLN A 43 3.25 9.12 27.93
N THR A 44 4.23 10.01 28.08
CA THR A 44 4.52 11.05 27.08
C THR A 44 5.93 10.89 26.56
N ILE A 45 6.07 10.80 25.23
CA ILE A 45 7.34 10.54 24.54
C ILE A 45 7.66 11.69 23.60
N ASN A 46 8.91 12.17 23.70
CA ASN A 46 9.40 13.32 22.94
C ASN A 46 10.29 12.85 21.79
N CYS A 47 9.97 13.25 20.55
CA CYS A 47 10.80 12.96 19.38
C CYS A 47 10.85 14.13 18.40
N GLU A 48 11.84 14.10 17.51
CA GLU A 48 11.95 15.05 16.40
C GLU A 48 11.20 14.55 15.16
N MET A 49 11.04 13.23 15.04
CA MET A 49 10.33 12.56 13.95
C MET A 49 9.45 11.45 14.53
N LEU A 50 8.16 11.45 14.18
CA LEU A 50 7.24 10.35 14.44
C LEU A 50 6.97 9.62 13.13
N VAL A 51 7.46 8.38 13.02
CA VAL A 51 7.23 7.51 11.88
C VAL A 51 6.13 6.51 12.26
N VAL A 52 5.08 6.45 11.45
CA VAL A 52 3.93 5.57 11.67
C VAL A 52 3.92 4.50 10.59
N GLY A 53 4.13 3.24 10.99
CA GLY A 53 4.28 2.08 10.11
C GLY A 53 5.75 1.64 9.99
N GLY A 54 6.02 0.38 10.33
CA GLY A 54 7.35 -0.25 10.32
C GLY A 54 7.63 -1.07 9.07
N GLY A 55 6.93 -0.80 7.95
CA GLY A 55 7.24 -1.38 6.63
C GLY A 55 8.58 -0.90 6.07
N LEU A 56 8.91 -1.27 4.83
CA LEU A 56 10.20 -0.89 4.22
C LEU A 56 10.40 0.63 4.15
N SER A 57 9.35 1.37 3.82
CA SER A 57 9.41 2.84 3.79
C SER A 57 9.63 3.44 5.18
N GLY A 58 8.97 2.89 6.21
CA GLY A 58 9.17 3.32 7.60
C GLY A 58 10.58 3.02 8.10
N VAL A 59 11.06 1.81 7.86
CA VAL A 59 12.43 1.38 8.20
C VAL A 59 13.47 2.27 7.53
N ALA A 60 13.32 2.57 6.24
CA ALA A 60 14.24 3.46 5.52
C ALA A 60 14.18 4.90 6.05
N THR A 61 12.99 5.39 6.40
CA THR A 61 12.81 6.72 7.04
C THR A 61 13.56 6.80 8.36
N VAL A 62 13.41 5.79 9.21
CA VAL A 62 14.10 5.70 10.50
C VAL A 62 15.61 5.58 10.29
N TYR A 63 16.06 4.71 9.39
CA TYR A 63 17.47 4.52 9.08
C TYR A 63 18.15 5.84 8.70
N GLU A 64 17.56 6.61 7.77
CA GLU A 64 18.11 7.91 7.36
C GLU A 64 18.01 8.98 8.47
N GLY A 65 16.91 9.00 9.23
CA GLY A 65 16.75 9.90 10.38
C GLY A 65 17.81 9.66 11.47
N LEU A 66 18.09 8.39 11.77
CA LEU A 66 19.11 8.00 12.75
C LEU A 66 20.52 8.36 12.28
N LEU A 67 20.85 8.10 11.01
CA LEU A 67 22.14 8.49 10.42
C LEU A 67 22.33 10.02 10.41
N ALA A 68 21.24 10.78 10.31
CA ALA A 68 21.25 12.24 10.46
C ALA A 68 21.24 12.73 11.92
N GLY A 69 21.39 11.84 12.90
CA GLY A 69 21.49 12.15 14.32
C GLY A 69 20.17 12.56 14.98
N LYS A 70 19.03 12.19 14.39
CA LYS A 70 17.70 12.56 14.92
C LYS A 70 17.18 11.57 15.95
N THR A 71 16.31 12.08 16.82
CA THR A 71 15.50 11.29 17.75
C THR A 71 14.19 10.89 17.06
N VAL A 72 14.03 9.60 16.78
CA VAL A 72 12.91 9.06 15.98
C VAL A 72 12.05 8.15 16.86
N CYS A 73 10.74 8.38 16.87
CA CYS A 73 9.75 7.42 17.35
C CYS A 73 9.20 6.62 16.17
N LEU A 74 9.15 5.30 16.28
CA LEU A 74 8.54 4.42 15.29
C LEU A 74 7.43 3.61 15.95
N THR A 75 6.22 3.64 15.36
CA THR A 75 5.13 2.73 15.72
C THR A 75 4.92 1.68 14.62
N GLU A 76 4.72 0.42 15.01
CA GLU A 76 4.41 -0.68 14.10
C GLU A 76 3.30 -1.54 14.71
N ILE A 77 2.29 -1.88 13.90
CA ILE A 77 1.11 -2.62 14.36
C ILE A 77 1.44 -4.06 14.75
N THR A 78 2.46 -4.66 14.13
CA THR A 78 2.93 -6.00 14.44
C THR A 78 4.12 -6.01 15.40
N ASP A 79 4.58 -7.20 15.76
CA ASP A 79 5.81 -7.39 16.52
C ASP A 79 7.07 -7.40 15.64
N TRP A 80 6.95 -7.30 14.31
CA TRP A 80 8.06 -7.37 13.35
C TRP A 80 8.17 -6.11 12.47
N LEU A 81 9.40 -5.69 12.17
CA LEU A 81 9.72 -4.65 11.19
C LEU A 81 9.97 -5.25 9.81
N GLY A 82 9.75 -4.45 8.76
CA GLY A 82 10.08 -4.79 7.37
C GLY A 82 8.86 -4.99 6.45
N GLY A 83 7.64 -5.03 7.00
CA GLY A 83 6.39 -5.08 6.24
C GLY A 83 6.40 -6.22 5.21
N GLN A 84 6.41 -5.84 3.92
CA GLN A 84 6.44 -6.76 2.79
C GLN A 84 7.40 -7.93 2.97
N ILE A 85 8.65 -7.70 3.37
CA ILE A 85 9.66 -8.78 3.40
C ILE A 85 9.64 -9.64 4.67
N SER A 86 8.82 -9.28 5.66
CA SER A 86 8.80 -9.92 6.99
C SER A 86 7.37 -10.18 7.44
N SER A 87 6.72 -9.24 8.12
CA SER A 87 5.39 -9.41 8.75
C SER A 87 4.28 -9.73 7.74
N GLN A 88 4.44 -9.36 6.47
CA GLN A 88 3.54 -9.67 5.36
C GLN A 88 3.98 -10.86 4.51
N GLY A 89 5.17 -11.41 4.77
CA GLY A 89 5.66 -12.66 4.19
C GLY A 89 6.04 -12.65 2.70
N THR A 90 6.04 -11.52 2.01
CA THR A 90 6.57 -11.39 0.63
C THR A 90 8.10 -11.21 0.60
N SER A 91 8.82 -12.16 1.20
CA SER A 91 10.30 -12.17 1.33
C SER A 91 11.05 -12.63 0.07
N ALA A 92 10.41 -12.44 -1.09
CA ALA A 92 11.00 -12.60 -2.42
C ALA A 92 10.98 -11.23 -3.09
N LEU A 93 12.16 -10.62 -3.26
CA LEU A 93 12.29 -9.22 -3.63
C LEU A 93 11.89 -8.99 -5.09
N ASP A 94 10.93 -8.11 -5.32
CA ASP A 94 10.47 -7.76 -6.65
C ASP A 94 11.36 -6.66 -7.24
N GLU A 95 12.33 -7.09 -8.04
CA GLU A 95 13.40 -6.24 -8.58
C GLU A 95 13.53 -6.37 -10.09
N ARG A 96 13.86 -5.26 -10.75
CA ARG A 96 14.22 -5.30 -12.17
C ARG A 96 15.62 -5.88 -12.33
N PRO A 97 15.83 -6.85 -13.25
CA PRO A 97 17.13 -7.49 -13.42
C PRO A 97 18.29 -6.52 -13.66
N THR A 98 18.06 -5.45 -14.43
CA THR A 98 19.10 -4.43 -14.68
C THR A 98 19.46 -3.62 -13.44
N GLN A 99 18.47 -3.23 -12.63
CA GLN A 99 18.70 -2.51 -11.39
C GLN A 99 19.38 -3.41 -10.35
N SER A 100 18.99 -4.69 -10.28
CA SER A 100 19.58 -5.69 -9.40
C SER A 100 21.05 -5.94 -9.72
N LYS A 101 21.38 -6.18 -11.00
CA LYS A 101 22.76 -6.43 -11.46
C LYS A 101 23.70 -5.24 -11.25
N LYS A 102 23.19 -4.01 -11.35
CA LYS A 102 23.97 -2.78 -11.13
C LYS A 102 23.96 -2.32 -9.68
N GLU A 103 23.17 -2.98 -8.82
CA GLU A 103 22.89 -2.57 -7.44
C GLU A 103 22.48 -1.09 -7.31
N PHE A 104 21.74 -0.58 -8.30
CA PHE A 104 21.39 0.83 -8.39
C PHE A 104 20.16 1.16 -7.53
N TYR A 105 20.35 1.14 -6.22
CA TYR A 105 19.34 1.34 -5.19
C TYR A 105 19.82 2.34 -4.13
N PRO A 106 18.93 2.85 -3.26
CA PRO A 106 19.34 3.58 -2.06
C PRO A 106 20.30 2.78 -1.17
N ARG A 107 21.27 3.45 -0.55
CA ARG A 107 22.35 2.82 0.24
C ARG A 107 21.85 1.80 1.27
N GLY A 108 20.76 2.10 1.98
CA GLY A 108 20.21 1.23 3.01
C GLY A 108 19.63 -0.07 2.43
N TYR A 109 19.08 -0.02 1.21
CA TYR A 109 18.55 -1.20 0.53
C TYR A 109 19.68 -2.13 0.05
N VAL A 110 20.80 -1.54 -0.43
CA VAL A 110 22.02 -2.29 -0.74
C VAL A 110 22.59 -2.93 0.53
N GLU A 111 22.62 -2.21 1.65
CA GLU A 111 23.05 -2.77 2.94
C GLU A 111 22.16 -3.94 3.40
N LEU A 112 20.84 -3.84 3.24
CA LEU A 112 19.89 -4.92 3.52
C LEU A 112 20.22 -6.17 2.69
N ARG A 113 20.38 -6.02 1.37
CA ARG A 113 20.76 -7.12 0.46
C ARG A 113 22.07 -7.77 0.89
N ASN A 114 23.09 -6.97 1.19
CA ASN A 114 24.39 -7.47 1.64
C ASN A 114 24.28 -8.29 2.93
N ARG A 115 23.46 -7.86 3.90
CA ARG A 115 23.27 -8.60 5.15
C ARG A 115 22.49 -9.89 4.96
N ILE A 116 21.52 -9.91 4.05
CA ILE A 116 20.84 -11.16 3.63
C ILE A 116 21.88 -12.12 3.02
N GLN A 117 22.69 -11.65 2.08
CA GLN A 117 23.73 -12.46 1.47
C GLN A 117 24.76 -12.96 2.49
N GLN A 118 25.18 -12.13 3.43
CA GLN A 118 26.10 -12.52 4.50
C GLN A 118 25.51 -13.62 5.40
N LYS A 119 24.21 -13.51 5.72
CA LYS A 119 23.53 -14.49 6.57
C LYS A 119 23.47 -15.89 5.94
N TYR A 120 23.18 -15.97 4.64
CA TYR A 120 22.96 -17.24 3.96
C TYR A 120 24.09 -17.70 3.03
N GLY A 121 25.13 -16.87 2.85
CA GLY A 121 26.15 -17.04 1.81
C GLY A 121 25.67 -16.75 0.38
N LYS A 122 24.38 -16.42 0.18
CA LYS A 122 23.73 -16.14 -1.10
C LYS A 122 22.46 -15.30 -0.88
N LEU A 123 22.03 -14.56 -1.89
CA LEU A 123 20.79 -13.76 -1.82
C LEU A 123 19.52 -14.60 -1.91
N ASN A 124 19.59 -15.75 -2.60
CA ASN A 124 18.47 -16.65 -2.85
C ASN A 124 18.69 -18.02 -2.17
N PRO A 125 18.66 -18.10 -0.82
CA PRO A 125 18.73 -19.38 -0.12
C PRO A 125 17.61 -20.35 -0.51
N GLY A 126 16.45 -19.82 -0.91
CA GLY A 126 15.32 -20.61 -1.35
C GLY A 126 15.38 -21.14 -2.78
N ASP A 127 16.32 -20.69 -3.61
CA ASP A 127 16.41 -21.06 -5.03
C ASP A 127 15.05 -20.92 -5.75
N CYS A 128 14.35 -19.82 -5.48
CA CYS A 128 13.10 -19.46 -6.16
C CYS A 128 13.39 -18.98 -7.58
N TRP A 129 12.41 -19.09 -8.50
CA TRP A 129 12.58 -18.60 -9.87
C TRP A 129 12.04 -17.18 -10.13
N VAL A 130 11.27 -16.59 -9.19
CA VAL A 130 10.69 -15.25 -9.38
C VAL A 130 11.68 -14.11 -9.11
N SER A 131 12.68 -14.35 -8.26
CA SER A 131 13.54 -13.31 -7.73
C SER A 131 14.98 -13.79 -7.57
N GLU A 132 15.92 -12.85 -7.66
CA GLU A 132 17.33 -13.06 -7.30
C GLU A 132 17.54 -13.11 -5.78
N SER A 133 16.51 -12.80 -4.97
CA SER A 133 16.56 -12.89 -3.52
C SER A 133 15.25 -13.40 -2.92
N CYS A 134 15.31 -14.58 -2.32
CA CYS A 134 14.20 -15.24 -1.61
C CYS A 134 14.72 -15.87 -0.31
N PHE A 135 14.21 -15.42 0.83
CA PHE A 135 14.73 -15.77 2.16
C PHE A 135 13.60 -15.90 3.20
N LEU A 136 13.93 -16.33 4.42
CA LEU A 136 12.94 -16.50 5.49
C LEU A 136 12.48 -15.12 6.05
N PRO A 137 11.17 -14.86 6.18
CA PRO A 137 10.65 -13.56 6.60
C PRO A 137 11.10 -13.10 8.01
N ASN A 138 11.18 -14.02 8.98
CA ASN A 138 11.66 -13.73 10.33
C ASN A 138 13.09 -13.18 10.35
N ASP A 139 13.93 -13.64 9.42
CA ASP A 139 15.32 -13.21 9.34
C ASP A 139 15.46 -11.77 8.83
N ALA A 140 14.50 -11.29 8.05
CA ALA A 140 14.45 -9.89 7.62
C ALA A 140 14.23 -8.93 8.80
N ASP A 141 13.31 -9.25 9.72
CA ASP A 141 13.08 -8.44 10.93
C ASP A 141 14.37 -8.35 11.77
N ILE A 142 15.05 -9.48 11.98
CA ILE A 142 16.32 -9.53 12.73
C ILE A 142 17.38 -8.66 12.08
N ILE A 143 17.57 -8.79 10.76
CA ILE A 143 18.55 -8.01 9.99
C ILE A 143 18.23 -6.52 10.08
N ILE A 144 16.96 -6.13 9.89
CA ILE A 144 16.53 -4.73 9.96
C ILE A 144 16.80 -4.15 11.35
N ARG A 145 16.47 -4.86 12.42
CA ARG A 145 16.75 -4.38 13.78
C ARG A 145 18.23 -4.16 14.03
N GLN A 146 19.09 -5.03 13.50
CA GLN A 146 20.54 -4.86 13.57
C GLN A 146 20.99 -3.64 12.76
N MET A 147 20.46 -3.46 11.55
CA MET A 147 20.73 -2.28 10.72
C MET A 147 20.36 -0.97 11.44
N LEU A 148 19.20 -0.91 12.08
CA LEU A 148 18.75 0.29 12.81
C LEU A 148 19.63 0.56 14.04
N LYS A 149 20.00 -0.47 14.81
CA LYS A 149 20.96 -0.33 15.92
C LYS A 149 22.32 0.20 15.45
N ASP A 150 22.79 -0.27 14.29
CA ASP A 150 24.03 0.22 13.70
C ASP A 150 23.92 1.67 13.23
N ALA A 151 22.77 2.05 12.68
CA ALA A 151 22.47 3.43 12.31
C ALA A 151 22.42 4.38 13.52
N GLU A 152 21.82 3.96 14.65
CA GLU A 152 21.85 4.71 15.91
C GLU A 152 23.29 5.01 16.34
N ARG A 153 24.15 3.98 16.34
CA ARG A 153 25.56 4.12 16.72
C ARG A 153 26.34 5.02 15.76
N LYS A 154 26.18 4.82 14.44
CA LYS A 154 26.91 5.57 13.40
C LYS A 154 26.49 7.05 13.35
N GLY A 155 25.19 7.32 13.35
CA GLY A 155 24.65 8.67 13.24
C GLY A 155 24.53 9.43 14.56
N LYS A 156 24.71 8.73 15.69
CA LYS A 156 24.41 9.24 17.04
C LYS A 156 22.93 9.67 17.19
N GLY A 157 22.06 9.05 16.39
CA GLY A 157 20.61 9.18 16.52
C GLY A 157 20.07 8.32 17.65
N LYS A 158 18.77 8.45 17.93
CA LYS A 158 18.09 7.65 18.95
C LYS A 158 16.75 7.15 18.44
N LEU A 159 16.52 5.84 18.55
CA LEU A 159 15.25 5.20 18.21
C LEU A 159 14.45 4.89 19.48
N TYR A 160 13.19 5.31 19.49
CA TYR A 160 12.16 4.75 20.36
C TYR A 160 11.24 3.86 19.52
N LEU A 161 11.36 2.55 19.70
CA LEU A 161 10.63 1.54 18.93
C LEU A 161 9.40 1.03 19.70
N PHE A 162 8.22 1.24 19.14
CA PHE A 162 6.93 0.81 19.69
C PHE A 162 6.27 -0.22 18.76
N LEU A 163 6.51 -1.49 19.04
CA LEU A 163 5.87 -2.61 18.37
C LEU A 163 4.49 -2.88 18.98
N ASN A 164 3.63 -3.61 18.27
CA ASN A 164 2.25 -3.87 18.67
C ASN A 164 1.56 -2.55 19.08
N THR A 165 1.69 -1.52 18.23
CA THR A 165 1.25 -0.16 18.54
C THR A 165 0.53 0.45 17.35
N VAL A 166 -0.70 0.91 17.59
CA VAL A 166 -1.53 1.61 16.59
C VAL A 166 -1.65 3.09 16.92
N ILE A 167 -1.74 3.96 15.91
CA ILE A 167 -2.13 5.37 16.13
C ILE A 167 -3.63 5.46 16.27
N LYS A 168 -4.09 6.24 17.24
CA LYS A 168 -5.49 6.35 17.62
C LYS A 168 -6.09 7.73 17.40
N ASP A 169 -5.34 8.78 17.68
CA ASP A 169 -5.88 10.15 17.61
C ASP A 169 -4.77 11.18 17.30
N LEU A 170 -5.17 12.33 16.75
CA LEU A 170 -4.30 13.45 16.43
C LEU A 170 -4.83 14.73 17.04
N ASN A 171 -3.97 15.46 17.72
CA ASN A 171 -4.25 16.85 18.09
C ASN A 171 -3.66 17.76 17.01
N ILE A 172 -4.53 18.37 16.21
CA ILE A 172 -4.16 19.33 15.17
C ILE A 172 -4.46 20.74 15.71
N ASN A 173 -3.60 21.70 15.40
CA ASN A 173 -3.79 23.09 15.82
C ASN A 173 -5.08 23.71 15.26
N GLN A 174 -5.47 24.86 15.79
CA GLN A 174 -6.69 25.58 15.37
C GLN A 174 -6.73 25.93 13.87
N ASN A 175 -5.56 26.18 13.27
CA ASN A 175 -5.45 26.45 11.83
C ASN A 175 -5.59 25.19 10.96
N GLY A 176 -5.66 24.00 11.56
CA GLY A 176 -5.85 22.75 10.86
C GLY A 176 -4.64 22.28 10.04
N ASN A 177 -3.44 22.82 10.29
CA ASN A 177 -2.27 22.60 9.43
C ASN A 177 -1.05 22.02 10.13
N ILE A 178 -1.05 21.90 11.47
CA ILE A 178 0.06 21.34 12.24
C ILE A 178 -0.45 20.28 13.19
N ILE A 179 0.08 19.06 13.09
CA ILE A 179 -0.09 18.02 14.10
C ILE A 179 0.78 18.39 15.31
N GLN A 180 0.16 18.72 16.43
CA GLN A 180 0.82 19.14 17.68
C GLN A 180 1.15 17.94 18.58
N SER A 181 0.33 16.88 18.55
CA SER A 181 0.61 15.61 19.22
C SER A 181 -0.17 14.47 18.60
N ALA A 182 0.29 13.24 18.81
CA ALA A 182 -0.43 12.03 18.41
C ALA A 182 -0.63 11.09 19.61
N ILE A 183 -1.79 10.44 19.69
CA ILE A 183 -2.09 9.39 20.66
C ILE A 183 -1.96 8.04 19.99
N ALA A 184 -1.31 7.11 20.66
CA ALA A 184 -1.14 5.73 20.26
C ALA A 184 -1.57 4.77 21.35
N ILE A 185 -1.92 3.55 20.96
CA ILE A 185 -2.26 2.46 21.85
C ILE A 185 -1.26 1.34 21.61
N GLN A 186 -0.35 1.15 22.55
CA GLN A 186 0.47 -0.05 22.61
C GLN A 186 -0.31 -1.14 23.32
N HIS A 187 -0.23 -2.38 22.82
CA HIS A 187 -0.93 -3.52 23.40
C HIS A 187 0.03 -4.68 23.63
N GLN A 188 -0.20 -5.41 24.71
CA GLN A 188 0.57 -6.60 25.07
C GLN A 188 -0.36 -7.68 25.63
N PRO A 189 -0.07 -8.97 25.42
CA PRO A 189 -0.78 -10.05 26.09
C PRO A 189 -0.73 -9.89 27.62
N LYS A 190 -1.86 -10.09 28.30
CA LYS A 190 -1.88 -10.18 29.76
C LYS A 190 -1.11 -11.44 30.23
N PRO A 191 -0.59 -11.47 31.48
CA PRO A 191 0.00 -12.68 32.05
C PRO A 191 -0.93 -13.89 31.91
N ASN A 192 -0.37 -15.04 31.54
CA ASN A 192 -1.08 -16.30 31.30
C ASN A 192 -2.11 -16.29 30.15
N LYS A 193 -2.14 -15.24 29.31
CA LYS A 193 -2.91 -15.24 28.06
C LYS A 193 -2.04 -15.64 26.87
N PRO A 194 -2.64 -16.18 25.79
CA PRO A 194 -1.89 -16.51 24.58
C PRO A 194 -1.13 -15.29 24.01
N PRO A 195 0.06 -15.47 23.43
CA PRO A 195 0.78 -14.37 22.80
C PRO A 195 -0.01 -13.79 21.63
N PHE A 196 0.28 -12.55 21.24
CA PHE A 196 -0.48 -11.82 20.22
C PHE A 196 -0.60 -12.62 18.90
N ASN A 197 0.47 -13.28 18.48
CA ASN A 197 0.54 -14.09 17.26
C ASN A 197 -0.23 -15.43 17.32
N ASN A 198 -1.00 -15.68 18.38
CA ASN A 198 -1.99 -16.75 18.40
C ASN A 198 -3.26 -16.37 17.64
N PHE A 199 -3.56 -15.08 17.56
CA PHE A 199 -4.78 -14.56 16.97
C PHE A 199 -4.50 -14.03 15.57
N THR A 200 -5.48 -14.16 14.69
CA THR A 200 -5.42 -13.49 13.38
C THR A 200 -5.75 -12.00 13.54
N LEU A 201 -5.41 -11.18 12.54
CA LEU A 201 -5.66 -9.74 12.61
C LEU A 201 -7.17 -9.45 12.65
N SER A 202 -7.99 -10.22 11.93
CA SER A 202 -9.45 -10.03 11.97
C SER A 202 -10.05 -10.24 13.38
N GLN A 203 -9.40 -11.05 14.22
CA GLN A 203 -9.81 -11.30 15.60
C GLN A 203 -9.39 -10.19 16.56
N THR A 204 -8.31 -9.45 16.26
CA THR A 204 -7.70 -8.50 17.20
C THR A 204 -7.88 -7.04 16.80
N ILE A 205 -8.11 -6.73 15.53
CA ILE A 205 -8.04 -5.35 15.03
C ILE A 205 -8.99 -4.40 15.76
N ALA A 206 -10.24 -4.78 16.02
CA ALA A 206 -11.17 -3.94 16.79
C ALA A 206 -10.69 -3.72 18.24
N ASP A 207 -10.10 -4.75 18.87
CA ASP A 207 -9.62 -4.70 20.25
C ASP A 207 -8.37 -3.81 20.38
N ILE A 208 -7.41 -3.90 19.45
CA ILE A 208 -6.15 -3.13 19.54
C ILE A 208 -6.34 -1.62 19.39
N TYR A 209 -7.44 -1.15 18.79
CA TYR A 209 -7.81 0.27 18.74
C TYR A 209 -8.69 0.75 19.92
N ASN A 210 -9.02 -0.13 20.88
CA ASN A 210 -9.75 0.26 22.10
C ASN A 210 -8.79 0.78 23.17
N TYR A 211 -9.19 1.87 23.82
CA TYR A 211 -8.45 2.47 24.95
C TYR A 211 -8.43 1.56 26.19
N GLU A 212 -9.46 0.76 26.38
CA GLU A 212 -9.62 -0.10 27.54
C GLU A 212 -8.84 -1.41 27.40
N ASN A 213 -8.38 -1.92 28.55
CA ASN A 213 -7.86 -3.28 28.64
C ASN A 213 -8.95 -4.29 28.25
N SER A 214 -8.59 -5.31 27.47
CA SER A 214 -9.49 -6.40 27.11
C SER A 214 -9.14 -7.67 27.88
N ASP A 215 -9.88 -8.76 27.68
CA ASP A 215 -9.59 -10.05 28.30
C ASP A 215 -8.20 -10.59 27.94
N ASN A 216 -7.75 -10.31 26.71
CA ASN A 216 -6.48 -10.83 26.19
C ASN A 216 -5.34 -9.82 26.34
N PHE A 217 -5.62 -8.52 26.22
CA PHE A 217 -4.58 -7.50 26.12
C PHE A 217 -4.65 -6.44 27.21
N GLN A 218 -3.48 -6.12 27.75
CA GLN A 218 -3.25 -4.87 28.46
C GLN A 218 -2.85 -3.78 27.45
N LYS A 219 -3.34 -2.57 27.65
CA LYS A 219 -3.11 -1.40 26.80
C LYS A 219 -2.29 -0.37 27.55
N THR A 220 -1.51 0.39 26.79
CA THR A 220 -0.76 1.54 27.28
C THR A 220 -0.96 2.68 26.31
N ILE A 221 -1.50 3.79 26.81
CA ILE A 221 -1.81 4.99 26.05
C ILE A 221 -0.58 5.88 26.02
N ILE A 222 -0.04 6.09 24.82
CA ILE A 222 1.20 6.83 24.60
C ILE A 222 0.85 8.12 23.88
N LYS A 223 1.30 9.26 24.42
CA LYS A 223 1.25 10.56 23.75
C LYS A 223 2.61 10.91 23.18
N PHE A 224 2.67 11.11 21.88
CA PHE A 224 3.86 11.63 21.19
C PHE A 224 3.77 13.15 21.04
N ILE A 225 4.83 13.85 21.41
CA ILE A 225 4.95 15.31 21.26
C ILE A 225 6.31 15.70 20.68
N PRO A 226 6.43 16.89 20.06
CA PRO A 226 7.70 17.41 19.58
C PRO A 226 8.72 17.52 20.72
N LYS A 227 9.95 17.08 20.45
CA LYS A 227 11.08 17.27 21.36
C LYS A 227 11.42 18.76 21.45
N ASN A 228 11.39 19.30 22.66
CA ASN A 228 11.73 20.70 22.91
C ASN A 228 13.20 20.98 22.52
N ASN A 229 13.40 21.88 21.55
CA ASN A 229 14.74 22.20 21.06
C ASN A 229 15.19 23.57 21.60
N ARG A 230 15.94 23.53 22.70
CA ARG A 230 16.41 24.72 23.43
C ARG A 230 17.26 25.69 22.61
N LYS A 231 17.83 25.26 21.47
CA LYS A 231 18.71 26.10 20.65
C LYS A 231 17.97 27.07 19.73
N ASN A 232 16.77 26.72 19.27
CA ASN A 232 16.04 27.53 18.29
C ASN A 232 14.66 27.98 18.80
N ASN A 233 14.27 27.68 20.04
CA ASN A 233 12.94 27.94 20.62
C ASN A 233 11.76 27.44 19.76
N LEU A 234 12.00 26.50 18.85
CA LEU A 234 10.99 25.92 17.96
C LEU A 234 10.64 24.51 18.44
N ASN A 235 9.38 24.30 18.81
CA ASN A 235 8.80 22.98 19.07
C ASN A 235 8.34 22.37 17.74
N GLN A 236 9.30 22.08 16.86
CA GLN A 236 9.04 21.55 15.52
C GLN A 236 9.42 20.07 15.44
N TRP A 237 8.54 19.28 14.84
CA TRP A 237 8.73 17.86 14.52
C TRP A 237 8.01 17.54 13.22
N TYR A 238 8.35 16.40 12.63
CA TYR A 238 7.65 15.87 11.46
C TYR A 238 6.97 14.55 11.78
N VAL A 239 5.73 14.43 11.33
CA VAL A 239 5.01 13.15 11.30
C VAL A 239 5.19 12.57 9.90
N ILE A 240 5.54 11.29 9.82
CA ILE A 240 5.74 10.59 8.55
C ILE A 240 4.81 9.38 8.54
N ASP A 241 3.82 9.39 7.66
CA ASP A 241 2.95 8.25 7.42
C ASP A 241 3.62 7.31 6.42
N THR A 242 4.03 6.14 6.92
CA THR A 242 4.58 5.04 6.13
C THR A 242 3.76 3.77 6.32
N THR A 243 2.50 3.91 6.77
CA THR A 243 1.57 2.79 6.90
C THR A 243 1.17 2.27 5.54
N GLU A 244 0.80 0.99 5.49
CA GLU A 244 0.38 0.32 4.26
C GLU A 244 -0.88 0.94 3.62
N THR A 245 -1.69 1.65 4.42
CA THR A 245 -3.00 2.15 4.00
C THR A 245 -3.19 3.66 4.15
N GLY A 246 -2.19 4.40 4.60
CA GLY A 246 -2.30 5.84 4.85
C GLY A 246 -3.23 6.14 6.03
N GLU A 247 -2.92 5.60 7.21
CA GLU A 247 -3.73 5.80 8.42
C GLU A 247 -3.75 7.25 8.87
N ILE A 248 -2.61 7.95 8.91
CA ILE A 248 -2.56 9.37 9.29
C ILE A 248 -3.23 10.22 8.22
N VAL A 249 -3.09 9.85 6.94
CA VAL A 249 -3.81 10.51 5.83
C VAL A 249 -5.31 10.50 6.08
N ALA A 250 -5.88 9.36 6.48
CA ALA A 250 -7.31 9.26 6.78
C ALA A 250 -7.68 9.97 8.08
N LEU A 251 -6.90 9.76 9.14
CA LEU A 251 -7.16 10.29 10.48
C LEU A 251 -7.09 11.83 10.53
N ALA A 252 -6.20 12.44 9.73
CA ALA A 252 -6.10 13.88 9.57
C ALA A 252 -7.08 14.46 8.52
N ASP A 253 -7.96 13.63 7.94
CA ASP A 253 -8.89 13.97 6.87
C ASP A 253 -8.25 14.77 5.71
N VAL A 254 -7.06 14.33 5.32
CA VAL A 254 -6.34 14.85 4.15
C VAL A 254 -7.04 14.34 2.89
N PRO A 255 -7.16 15.14 1.81
CA PRO A 255 -7.72 14.66 0.55
C PRO A 255 -6.88 13.52 -0.05
N TYR A 256 -7.55 12.41 -0.40
CA TYR A 256 -6.93 11.25 -1.02
C TYR A 256 -7.81 10.61 -2.11
N ARG A 257 -7.17 9.78 -2.92
CA ARG A 257 -7.74 8.87 -3.92
C ARG A 257 -7.68 7.43 -3.40
N LEU A 258 -8.60 6.61 -3.88
CA LEU A 258 -8.66 5.17 -3.59
C LEU A 258 -9.32 4.49 -4.79
N GLY A 259 -8.91 3.27 -5.11
CA GLY A 259 -9.46 2.49 -6.22
C GLY A 259 -9.15 3.07 -7.59
N ILE A 260 -9.98 2.78 -8.59
CA ILE A 260 -9.79 3.20 -9.98
C ILE A 260 -9.99 4.73 -10.11
N ASP A 261 -9.00 5.39 -10.71
CA ASP A 261 -9.10 6.78 -11.13
C ASP A 261 -9.88 6.93 -12.45
N PRO A 262 -10.66 8.00 -12.65
CA PRO A 262 -11.43 8.21 -13.88
C PRO A 262 -10.55 8.24 -15.13
N ARG A 263 -11.04 7.63 -16.23
CA ARG A 263 -10.39 7.71 -17.55
C ARG A 263 -10.22 9.16 -17.96
N SER A 264 -8.99 9.49 -18.32
CA SER A 264 -8.59 10.84 -18.74
C SER A 264 -7.43 10.77 -19.72
N TYR A 265 -6.97 11.90 -20.23
CA TYR A 265 -5.74 11.96 -21.04
C TYR A 265 -4.47 11.67 -20.22
N LEU A 266 -4.54 11.67 -18.88
CA LEU A 266 -3.43 11.33 -17.98
C LEU A 266 -3.49 9.85 -17.54
N GLU A 267 -4.69 9.29 -17.47
CA GLU A 267 -4.96 7.88 -17.13
C GLU A 267 -5.76 7.19 -18.26
N PRO A 268 -5.24 7.17 -19.50
CA PRO A 268 -5.99 6.76 -20.69
C PRO A 268 -6.38 5.29 -20.70
N SER A 269 -5.68 4.43 -19.96
CA SER A 269 -5.96 3.00 -19.88
C SER A 269 -6.93 2.64 -18.76
N SER A 270 -7.44 3.60 -17.99
CA SER A 270 -8.40 3.33 -16.92
C SER A 270 -9.63 2.57 -17.44
N SER A 271 -10.02 1.54 -16.70
CA SER A 271 -11.20 0.72 -17.00
C SER A 271 -12.51 1.47 -16.79
N SER A 272 -12.51 2.54 -15.99
CA SER A 272 -13.73 3.27 -15.61
C SER A 272 -13.73 4.71 -16.11
N ILE A 273 -14.87 5.16 -16.65
CA ILE A 273 -15.07 6.56 -17.07
C ILE A 273 -15.18 7.49 -15.85
N THR A 274 -15.71 6.98 -14.74
CA THR A 274 -15.83 7.68 -13.45
C THR A 274 -14.88 7.08 -12.42
N LYS A 275 -14.75 7.69 -11.25
CA LYS A 275 -13.99 7.06 -10.15
C LYS A 275 -14.72 5.79 -9.69
N ASP A 276 -13.97 4.77 -9.28
CA ASP A 276 -14.51 3.62 -8.54
C ASP A 276 -13.61 3.36 -7.31
N PRO A 277 -14.00 3.86 -6.13
CA PRO A 277 -13.17 3.78 -4.93
C PRO A 277 -13.23 2.41 -4.23
N TYR A 278 -14.03 1.48 -4.73
CA TYR A 278 -14.20 0.15 -4.13
C TYR A 278 -13.35 -0.91 -4.83
N CYS A 279 -13.02 -0.67 -6.10
CA CYS A 279 -12.10 -1.50 -6.89
C CYS A 279 -10.63 -1.16 -6.56
N THR A 280 -10.15 -1.60 -5.39
CA THR A 280 -8.72 -1.57 -5.06
C THR A 280 -8.03 -2.82 -5.58
N GLN A 281 -6.71 -2.77 -5.76
CA GLN A 281 -5.91 -3.95 -6.04
C GLN A 281 -6.02 -4.99 -4.91
N GLY A 282 -5.91 -6.27 -5.29
CA GLY A 282 -6.01 -7.39 -4.35
C GLY A 282 -4.95 -7.35 -3.25
N PHE A 283 -5.33 -7.79 -2.06
CA PHE A 283 -4.42 -8.02 -0.93
C PHE A 283 -4.36 -9.51 -0.59
N THR A 284 -3.38 -9.94 0.21
CA THR A 284 -3.24 -11.37 0.51
C THR A 284 -2.66 -11.64 1.89
N TYR A 285 -3.12 -12.72 2.51
CA TYR A 285 -2.39 -13.35 3.61
C TYR A 285 -1.51 -14.44 3.02
N THR A 286 -0.20 -14.30 3.21
CA THR A 286 0.74 -15.35 2.80
C THR A 286 0.78 -16.44 3.86
N PHE A 287 1.20 -17.64 3.44
CA PHE A 287 1.47 -18.75 4.34
C PHE A 287 2.62 -19.58 3.80
N ALA A 288 3.36 -20.22 4.71
CA ALA A 288 4.46 -21.09 4.35
C ALA A 288 4.00 -22.55 4.34
N MET A 289 4.40 -23.30 3.32
CA MET A 289 4.25 -24.75 3.26
C MET A 289 5.59 -25.43 3.03
N GLU A 290 5.80 -26.55 3.71
CA GLU A 290 6.97 -27.41 3.58
C GLU A 290 6.61 -28.65 2.77
N LEU A 291 7.51 -29.12 1.92
CA LEU A 291 7.37 -30.43 1.26
C LEU A 291 7.82 -31.53 2.23
N THR A 292 7.01 -32.56 2.42
CA THR A 292 7.31 -33.65 3.36
C THR A 292 7.71 -34.94 2.64
N LYS A 293 8.48 -35.80 3.31
CA LYS A 293 8.80 -37.12 2.77
C LYS A 293 7.56 -38.03 2.77
N GLU A 294 6.85 -38.05 3.88
CA GLU A 294 5.64 -38.84 4.06
C GLU A 294 4.37 -38.01 3.83
N PRO A 295 3.27 -38.62 3.34
CA PRO A 295 2.00 -37.93 3.17
C PRO A 295 1.46 -37.42 4.52
N GLN A 296 0.83 -36.25 4.49
CA GLN A 296 0.19 -35.61 5.64
C GLN A 296 -1.33 -35.83 5.60
N THR A 297 -1.99 -35.69 6.74
CA THR A 297 -3.46 -35.78 6.85
C THR A 297 -4.02 -34.48 7.39
N TYR A 298 -5.05 -33.95 6.71
CA TYR A 298 -5.74 -32.73 7.10
C TYR A 298 -7.25 -32.91 7.12
N GLN A 299 -7.90 -32.33 8.12
CA GLN A 299 -9.35 -32.19 8.13
C GLN A 299 -9.78 -31.14 7.12
N LEU A 300 -10.93 -31.36 6.48
CA LEU A 300 -11.55 -30.40 5.58
C LEU A 300 -11.92 -29.13 6.36
N PRO A 301 -11.38 -27.94 6.02
CA PRO A 301 -11.79 -26.69 6.65
C PRO A 301 -13.26 -26.42 6.37
N ALA A 302 -14.02 -26.00 7.39
CA ALA A 302 -15.46 -25.77 7.28
C ALA A 302 -15.84 -24.77 6.18
N PHE A 303 -14.94 -23.83 5.88
CA PHE A 303 -15.10 -22.79 4.87
C PHE A 303 -14.54 -23.16 3.48
N TYR A 304 -13.89 -24.32 3.32
CA TYR A 304 -13.19 -24.67 2.06
C TYR A 304 -14.10 -24.65 0.84
N LEU A 305 -15.31 -25.22 0.95
CA LEU A 305 -16.25 -25.33 -0.17
C LEU A 305 -16.71 -23.95 -0.68
N GLN A 306 -16.70 -22.92 0.18
CA GLN A 306 -16.99 -21.55 -0.24
C GLN A 306 -15.95 -21.02 -1.22
N TYR A 307 -14.66 -21.28 -0.97
CA TYR A 307 -13.56 -20.70 -1.75
C TYR A 307 -13.04 -21.61 -2.86
N SER A 308 -13.21 -22.93 -2.75
CA SER A 308 -12.68 -23.90 -3.71
C SER A 308 -13.05 -23.65 -5.18
N PRO A 309 -14.24 -23.10 -5.53
CA PRO A 309 -14.58 -22.78 -6.92
C PRO A 309 -13.75 -21.64 -7.53
N TYR A 310 -12.98 -20.89 -6.73
CA TYR A 310 -12.18 -19.76 -7.17
C TYR A 310 -10.77 -20.16 -7.63
N PHE A 311 -10.19 -21.21 -7.04
CA PHE A 311 -8.75 -21.46 -7.15
C PHE A 311 -8.32 -21.97 -8.53
N SER A 312 -7.15 -21.50 -8.96
CA SER A 312 -6.58 -21.87 -10.25
C SER A 312 -5.07 -21.63 -10.30
N TYR A 313 -4.39 -22.42 -11.13
CA TYR A 313 -3.03 -22.13 -11.61
C TYR A 313 -2.96 -20.91 -12.55
N GLU A 314 -4.09 -20.27 -12.87
CA GLU A 314 -4.28 -19.11 -13.75
C GLU A 314 -4.03 -19.41 -15.23
N LEU A 315 -2.87 -19.97 -15.57
CA LEU A 315 -2.45 -20.26 -16.95
C LEU A 315 -1.92 -21.68 -17.06
N SER A 316 -2.14 -22.32 -18.22
CA SER A 316 -1.63 -23.67 -18.51
C SER A 316 -0.12 -23.81 -18.30
N ARG A 317 0.66 -22.76 -18.62
CA ARG A 317 2.12 -22.72 -18.37
C ARG A 317 2.53 -22.73 -16.89
N PHE A 318 1.58 -22.56 -15.97
CA PHE A 318 1.77 -22.63 -14.51
C PHE A 318 1.02 -23.80 -13.88
N ALA A 319 0.33 -24.63 -14.67
CA ALA A 319 -0.45 -25.77 -14.22
C ALA A 319 0.41 -26.97 -13.78
N ASN A 320 1.31 -26.71 -12.84
CA ASN A 320 2.23 -27.69 -12.28
C ASN A 320 2.54 -27.28 -10.83
N PHE A 321 2.39 -28.23 -9.90
CA PHE A 321 2.64 -27.98 -8.49
C PHE A 321 4.07 -27.52 -8.23
N ASP A 322 5.08 -28.18 -8.79
CA ASP A 322 6.48 -27.83 -8.54
C ASP A 322 6.84 -26.43 -9.04
N ILE A 323 6.29 -26.02 -10.19
CA ILE A 323 6.45 -24.64 -10.70
C ILE A 323 5.90 -23.62 -9.70
N LEU A 324 4.68 -23.85 -9.19
CA LEU A 324 4.08 -22.91 -8.25
C LEU A 324 4.79 -22.96 -6.89
N PHE A 325 5.16 -24.15 -6.40
CA PHE A 325 5.95 -24.32 -5.18
C PHE A 325 7.31 -23.61 -5.28
N THR A 326 7.98 -23.70 -6.43
CA THR A 326 9.29 -23.05 -6.62
C THR A 326 9.20 -21.57 -6.99
N TYR A 327 7.99 -21.04 -7.20
CA TYR A 327 7.78 -19.62 -7.50
C TYR A 327 8.39 -18.72 -6.44
N ARG A 328 8.00 -18.96 -5.18
CA ARG A 328 8.48 -18.24 -3.98
C ARG A 328 8.98 -19.24 -2.94
N ARG A 329 9.85 -20.17 -3.37
CA ARG A 329 10.59 -21.04 -2.44
C ARG A 329 11.57 -20.18 -1.64
N ILE A 330 11.43 -20.16 -0.32
CA ILE A 330 12.19 -19.31 0.60
C ILE A 330 13.31 -20.06 1.31
N TRP A 331 13.27 -21.40 1.27
CA TRP A 331 14.29 -22.27 1.84
C TRP A 331 14.50 -23.53 0.99
N SER A 332 15.75 -23.78 0.62
CA SER A 332 16.21 -24.93 -0.15
C SER A 332 17.59 -25.33 0.39
N PRO A 333 17.65 -26.19 1.43
CA PRO A 333 18.91 -26.60 2.03
C PRO A 333 19.75 -27.41 1.05
N GLU A 334 19.10 -28.17 0.18
CA GLU A 334 19.69 -28.93 -0.91
C GLU A 334 19.10 -28.49 -2.24
N LYS A 335 19.81 -28.74 -3.35
CA LYS A 335 19.30 -28.48 -4.70
C LYS A 335 18.75 -29.77 -5.28
N GLY A 336 17.48 -29.74 -5.69
CA GLY A 336 16.90 -30.80 -6.51
C GLY A 336 17.45 -30.80 -7.94
N PRO A 337 17.06 -31.81 -8.74
CA PRO A 337 17.46 -31.88 -10.14
C PRO A 337 16.88 -30.71 -10.93
N LEU A 338 17.65 -30.25 -11.93
CA LEU A 338 17.20 -29.21 -12.85
C LEU A 338 16.09 -29.74 -13.76
N THR A 339 14.94 -29.08 -13.75
CA THR A 339 13.74 -29.45 -14.50
C THR A 339 13.28 -28.27 -15.37
N ILE A 340 12.56 -28.59 -16.45
CA ILE A 340 11.96 -27.61 -17.35
C ILE A 340 10.47 -27.89 -17.49
N PHE A 341 9.64 -26.88 -17.24
CA PHE A 341 8.21 -26.92 -17.52
C PHE A 341 7.80 -25.62 -18.20
N ALA A 342 7.09 -25.72 -19.34
CA ALA A 342 6.63 -24.57 -20.13
C ALA A 342 7.71 -23.48 -20.34
N ASN A 343 8.92 -23.90 -20.74
CA ASN A 343 10.11 -23.05 -20.95
C ASN A 343 10.67 -22.35 -19.70
N LYS A 344 10.22 -22.72 -18.49
CA LYS A 344 10.82 -22.27 -17.24
C LYS A 344 11.75 -23.32 -16.67
N LYS A 345 12.98 -22.92 -16.39
CA LYS A 345 14.00 -23.72 -15.71
C LYS A 345 13.92 -23.49 -14.20
N TYR A 346 13.88 -24.57 -13.42
CA TYR A 346 13.90 -24.52 -11.96
C TYR A 346 14.44 -25.84 -11.41
N ASN A 347 15.01 -25.82 -10.20
CA ASN A 347 15.39 -27.06 -9.52
C ASN A 347 14.17 -27.63 -8.78
N SER A 348 13.81 -28.88 -9.07
CA SER A 348 12.65 -29.54 -8.48
C SER A 348 12.68 -29.47 -6.95
N PRO A 349 11.52 -29.35 -6.29
CA PRO A 349 11.47 -29.26 -4.84
C PRO A 349 11.69 -30.64 -4.20
N LEU A 350 12.34 -30.65 -3.04
CA LEU A 350 12.62 -31.85 -2.25
C LEU A 350 11.97 -31.74 -0.86
N PRO A 351 11.82 -32.84 -0.12
CA PRO A 351 11.44 -32.79 1.28
C PRO A 351 12.30 -31.82 2.10
N GLY A 352 11.68 -31.06 3.01
CA GLY A 352 12.33 -30.01 3.80
C GLY A 352 12.45 -28.66 3.11
N HIS A 353 12.10 -28.55 1.82
CA HIS A 353 12.02 -27.26 1.14
C HIS A 353 10.78 -26.51 1.62
N ILE A 354 10.89 -25.18 1.75
CA ILE A 354 9.79 -24.33 2.22
C ILE A 354 9.44 -23.30 1.16
N SER A 355 8.15 -23.20 0.86
CA SER A 355 7.60 -22.24 -0.09
C SER A 355 6.57 -21.33 0.54
N MET A 356 6.67 -20.04 0.24
CA MET A 356 5.72 -19.03 0.67
C MET A 356 4.68 -18.78 -0.42
N GLN A 357 3.40 -18.84 -0.08
CA GLN A 357 2.32 -18.73 -1.05
C GLN A 357 1.77 -17.30 -1.15
N ASN A 358 1.77 -16.78 -2.39
CA ASN A 358 1.12 -15.55 -2.82
C ASN A 358 0.78 -15.72 -4.31
N TRP A 359 -0.50 -15.94 -4.63
CA TRP A 359 -0.95 -16.26 -5.99
C TRP A 359 -2.30 -15.60 -6.32
N THR A 360 -2.39 -15.00 -7.52
CA THR A 360 -3.52 -14.16 -7.96
C THR A 360 -4.86 -14.89 -7.98
N TRP A 361 -4.90 -16.07 -8.61
CA TRP A 361 -6.05 -16.98 -8.57
C TRP A 361 -5.94 -18.00 -7.43
N GLY A 362 -5.23 -17.64 -6.36
CA GLY A 362 -5.06 -18.41 -5.15
C GLY A 362 -5.56 -17.63 -3.93
N ASN A 363 -4.64 -17.25 -3.05
CA ASN A 363 -4.91 -16.58 -1.79
C ASN A 363 -5.08 -15.05 -1.87
N ASP A 364 -4.96 -14.44 -3.05
CA ASP A 364 -5.34 -13.03 -3.21
C ASP A 364 -6.84 -12.82 -2.99
N TYR A 365 -7.19 -11.92 -2.07
CA TYR A 365 -8.53 -11.38 -1.91
C TYR A 365 -8.68 -10.12 -2.77
N ARG A 366 -9.59 -10.17 -3.75
CA ARG A 366 -9.78 -9.13 -4.77
C ARG A 366 -11.22 -8.61 -4.66
N PRO A 367 -11.46 -7.41 -4.12
CA PRO A 367 -12.82 -6.93 -3.87
C PRO A 367 -13.59 -6.75 -5.19
N GLY A 368 -14.92 -6.73 -5.13
CA GLY A 368 -15.76 -6.48 -6.31
C GLY A 368 -16.64 -5.24 -6.19
N THR A 369 -17.00 -4.85 -4.96
CA THR A 369 -18.02 -3.82 -4.70
C THR A 369 -17.74 -3.07 -3.39
N SER A 370 -18.63 -2.13 -3.02
CA SER A 370 -18.60 -1.46 -1.72
C SER A 370 -18.85 -2.39 -0.51
N ALA A 371 -19.26 -3.64 -0.72
CA ALA A 371 -19.54 -4.60 0.33
C ALA A 371 -18.28 -5.31 0.85
N ASP A 372 -17.21 -5.35 0.06
CA ASP A 372 -16.04 -6.20 0.31
C ASP A 372 -14.68 -5.51 0.13
N ASN A 373 -14.65 -4.21 -0.18
CA ASN A 373 -13.42 -3.44 -0.16
C ASN A 373 -12.76 -3.47 1.24
N LEU A 374 -11.45 -3.75 1.28
CA LEU A 374 -10.68 -3.83 2.53
C LEU A 374 -10.49 -2.45 3.16
N VAL A 375 -9.96 -1.50 2.38
CA VAL A 375 -9.69 -0.14 2.85
C VAL A 375 -10.97 0.66 2.72
N TYR A 376 -11.51 1.16 3.83
CA TYR A 376 -12.73 1.96 3.78
C TYR A 376 -12.51 3.29 3.04
N THR A 377 -13.48 3.64 2.19
CA THR A 377 -13.55 4.96 1.57
C THR A 377 -13.84 6.04 2.63
N ARG A 378 -13.57 7.31 2.32
CA ARG A 378 -13.90 8.42 3.23
C ARG A 378 -15.38 8.42 3.63
N GLU A 379 -16.27 8.17 2.69
CA GLU A 379 -17.71 8.10 2.93
C GLU A 379 -18.07 6.96 3.89
N GLN A 380 -17.48 5.78 3.71
CA GLN A 380 -17.65 4.67 4.66
C GLN A 380 -17.10 5.02 6.04
N LEU A 381 -15.94 5.67 6.14
CA LEU A 381 -15.36 6.10 7.42
C LEU A 381 -16.25 7.12 8.16
N VAL A 382 -16.86 8.05 7.43
CA VAL A 382 -17.83 9.01 7.99
C VAL A 382 -19.05 8.27 8.51
N ASN A 383 -19.65 7.38 7.70
CA ASN A 383 -20.85 6.63 8.07
C ASN A 383 -20.61 5.68 9.26
N LEU A 384 -19.39 5.13 9.38
CA LEU A 384 -18.97 4.30 10.51
C LEU A 384 -18.53 5.12 11.73
N GLY A 385 -18.51 6.45 11.64
CA GLY A 385 -18.09 7.33 12.73
C GLY A 385 -16.58 7.29 13.05
N GLN A 386 -15.75 6.66 12.21
CA GLN A 386 -14.31 6.50 12.48
C GLN A 386 -13.50 7.79 12.32
N LEU A 387 -14.04 8.80 11.62
CA LEU A 387 -13.41 10.13 11.53
C LEU A 387 -13.77 11.05 12.70
N GLN A 388 -14.60 10.59 13.64
CA GLN A 388 -14.87 11.34 14.87
C GLN A 388 -13.69 11.18 15.85
N PRO A 389 -13.36 12.21 16.65
CA PRO A 389 -12.32 12.12 17.67
C PRO A 389 -12.49 10.90 18.58
N GLY A 390 -11.40 10.19 18.89
CA GLY A 390 -11.43 8.97 19.70
C GLY A 390 -12.03 7.72 19.04
N ASN A 391 -12.63 7.82 17.85
CA ASN A 391 -13.37 6.70 17.23
C ASN A 391 -12.61 5.99 16.10
N TRP A 392 -11.37 6.35 15.80
CA TRP A 392 -10.56 5.68 14.79
C TRP A 392 -10.37 4.19 15.10
N GLN A 393 -10.58 3.31 14.10
CA GLN A 393 -10.44 1.85 14.22
C GLN A 393 -9.56 1.27 13.09
N GLY A 394 -8.59 2.04 12.61
CA GLY A 394 -7.66 1.62 11.54
C GLY A 394 -8.21 1.69 10.12
N GLY A 395 -9.51 1.94 9.96
CA GLY A 395 -10.12 2.14 8.65
C GLY A 395 -10.07 0.93 7.72
N LEU A 396 -10.04 -0.29 8.29
CA LEU A 396 -10.09 -1.56 7.56
C LEU A 396 -11.38 -2.33 7.85
N ARG A 397 -11.87 -3.07 6.84
CA ARG A 397 -13.01 -3.96 6.96
C ARG A 397 -12.61 -5.30 7.55
N ILE A 398 -13.11 -5.60 8.75
CA ILE A 398 -12.82 -6.82 9.51
C ILE A 398 -13.29 -8.07 8.75
N GLU A 399 -14.46 -8.00 8.11
CA GLU A 399 -15.02 -9.11 7.35
C GLU A 399 -14.16 -9.47 6.14
N ALA A 400 -13.56 -8.48 5.48
CA ALA A 400 -12.66 -8.72 4.36
C ALA A 400 -11.36 -9.38 4.84
N LEU A 401 -10.80 -8.94 5.98
CA LEU A 401 -9.63 -9.58 6.60
C LEU A 401 -9.93 -11.05 6.92
N LYS A 402 -11.04 -11.32 7.60
CA LYS A 402 -11.46 -12.68 7.96
C LYS A 402 -11.60 -13.57 6.72
N LYS A 403 -12.31 -13.10 5.70
CA LYS A 403 -12.50 -13.87 4.45
C LYS A 403 -11.17 -14.13 3.73
N ALA A 404 -10.24 -13.18 3.75
CA ALA A 404 -8.91 -13.37 3.18
C ALA A 404 -8.07 -14.40 3.96
N GLU A 405 -8.17 -14.42 5.29
CA GLU A 405 -7.53 -15.43 6.15
C GLU A 405 -8.07 -16.84 5.84
N GLU A 406 -9.40 -16.99 5.78
CA GLU A 406 -10.05 -18.26 5.41
C GLU A 406 -9.70 -18.70 3.97
N LYS A 407 -9.66 -17.75 3.03
CA LYS A 407 -9.29 -18.01 1.63
C LYS A 407 -7.84 -18.50 1.51
N ALA A 408 -6.91 -17.94 2.28
CA ALA A 408 -5.52 -18.38 2.29
C ALA A 408 -5.37 -19.83 2.78
N LEU A 409 -6.02 -20.17 3.90
CA LEU A 409 -6.04 -21.55 4.42
C LEU A 409 -6.75 -22.53 3.47
N SER A 410 -7.80 -22.07 2.78
CA SER A 410 -8.48 -22.85 1.75
C SER A 410 -7.59 -23.10 0.53
N PHE A 411 -6.73 -22.15 0.17
CA PHE A 411 -5.78 -22.32 -0.93
C PHE A 411 -4.70 -23.36 -0.60
N PHE A 412 -4.23 -23.40 0.66
CA PHE A 412 -3.40 -24.51 1.14
C PHE A 412 -4.13 -25.86 0.96
N TYR A 413 -5.38 -25.96 1.41
CA TYR A 413 -6.16 -27.20 1.30
C TYR A 413 -6.45 -27.58 -0.17
N TRP A 414 -6.57 -26.59 -1.06
CA TRP A 414 -6.70 -26.82 -2.50
C TRP A 414 -5.46 -27.51 -3.07
N PHE A 415 -4.24 -27.18 -2.63
CA PHE A 415 -3.07 -27.98 -2.99
C PHE A 415 -3.20 -29.42 -2.50
N TYR A 416 -3.57 -29.58 -1.23
CA TYR A 416 -3.67 -30.88 -0.57
C TYR A 416 -4.66 -31.83 -1.26
N ALA A 417 -5.92 -31.42 -1.41
CA ALA A 417 -7.01 -32.29 -1.85
C ALA A 417 -7.81 -31.77 -3.05
N GLY A 418 -7.58 -30.54 -3.51
CA GLY A 418 -8.29 -29.97 -4.65
C GLY A 418 -8.06 -30.74 -5.95
N THR A 419 -9.12 -30.87 -6.75
CA THR A 419 -9.16 -31.60 -8.04
C THR A 419 -9.66 -30.75 -9.21
N THR A 420 -10.09 -29.51 -8.96
CA THR A 420 -10.65 -28.60 -9.95
C THR A 420 -9.82 -27.34 -10.08
N ASP A 421 -9.81 -26.76 -11.27
CA ASP A 421 -9.18 -25.48 -11.57
C ASP A 421 -10.21 -24.54 -12.22
N SER A 422 -10.44 -23.37 -11.61
CA SER A 422 -11.52 -22.46 -12.01
C SER A 422 -11.33 -21.81 -13.39
N GLN A 423 -10.09 -21.73 -13.88
CA GLN A 423 -9.76 -21.09 -15.16
C GLN A 423 -9.41 -22.12 -16.25
N LEU A 424 -8.87 -23.28 -15.85
CA LEU A 424 -8.33 -24.28 -16.78
C LEU A 424 -9.21 -25.52 -16.90
N GLY A 425 -10.23 -25.66 -16.03
CA GLY A 425 -11.23 -26.71 -16.09
C GLY A 425 -10.98 -27.87 -15.13
N PRO A 426 -11.88 -28.89 -15.16
CA PRO A 426 -11.67 -30.13 -14.42
C PRO A 426 -10.42 -30.85 -14.94
N ASP A 427 -9.80 -31.70 -14.10
CA ASP A 427 -8.65 -32.58 -14.41
C ASP A 427 -7.25 -31.94 -14.47
N VAL A 428 -7.14 -30.61 -14.48
CA VAL A 428 -5.83 -29.93 -14.48
C VAL A 428 -5.14 -30.01 -13.11
N LYS A 429 -5.91 -29.87 -12.04
CA LYS A 429 -5.40 -29.87 -10.66
C LYS A 429 -5.39 -31.29 -10.10
N LYS A 430 -4.23 -31.73 -9.61
CA LYS A 430 -4.05 -33.01 -8.90
C LYS A 430 -3.75 -32.78 -7.42
N PRO A 431 -4.30 -33.59 -6.49
CA PRO A 431 -3.95 -33.55 -5.07
C PRO A 431 -2.44 -33.71 -4.82
N GLN A 432 -1.97 -33.10 -3.73
CA GLN A 432 -0.59 -33.24 -3.26
C GLN A 432 -0.61 -33.48 -1.76
N THR A 433 -0.40 -34.73 -1.34
CA THR A 433 -0.48 -35.12 0.08
C THR A 433 0.81 -34.85 0.85
N ASN A 434 1.93 -34.62 0.16
CA ASN A 434 3.26 -34.51 0.76
C ASN A 434 3.63 -33.05 1.04
N ILE A 435 2.69 -32.32 1.64
CA ILE A 435 2.86 -30.92 2.04
C ILE A 435 2.40 -30.71 3.47
N LYS A 436 3.09 -29.81 4.16
CA LYS A 436 2.78 -29.41 5.52
C LYS A 436 2.59 -27.90 5.61
N LEU A 437 1.44 -27.45 6.12
CA LEU A 437 1.27 -26.05 6.51
C LEU A 437 2.17 -25.75 7.72
N LEU A 438 3.02 -24.73 7.62
CA LEU A 438 3.90 -24.34 8.72
C LEU A 438 3.16 -23.41 9.68
N THR A 439 2.96 -23.89 10.90
CA THR A 439 2.25 -23.19 11.98
C THR A 439 3.10 -23.14 13.25
N GLY A 440 2.68 -22.35 14.21
CA GLY A 440 3.35 -22.18 15.50
C GLY A 440 4.33 -21.02 15.52
N LEU A 441 4.75 -20.61 16.72
CA LEU A 441 5.62 -19.45 16.92
C LEU A 441 7.05 -19.65 16.39
N ASN A 442 7.42 -20.90 16.09
CA ASN A 442 8.70 -21.25 15.46
C ASN A 442 8.60 -21.38 13.93
N SER A 443 7.41 -21.17 13.34
CA SER A 443 7.24 -21.14 11.88
C SER A 443 7.94 -19.93 11.26
N PRO A 444 8.19 -19.92 9.93
CA PRO A 444 8.77 -18.76 9.24
C PRO A 444 8.01 -17.45 9.44
N MET A 445 6.70 -17.50 9.73
CA MET A 445 5.88 -16.33 10.04
C MET A 445 5.73 -16.05 11.54
N GLY A 446 6.15 -16.96 12.41
CA GLY A 446 6.02 -16.81 13.87
C GLY A 446 4.57 -16.67 14.34
N THR A 447 3.62 -17.31 13.67
CA THR A 447 2.17 -17.28 13.98
C THR A 447 1.63 -18.68 14.22
N VAL A 448 0.75 -18.84 15.22
CA VAL A 448 0.14 -20.14 15.52
C VAL A 448 -0.81 -20.58 14.42
N HIS A 449 -1.49 -19.64 13.77
CA HIS A 449 -2.40 -19.91 12.65
C HIS A 449 -1.66 -20.10 11.30
N GLY A 450 -0.36 -19.84 11.20
CA GLY A 450 0.48 -20.07 10.01
C GLY A 450 0.35 -19.04 8.88
N LEU A 451 -0.48 -18.01 9.05
CA LEU A 451 -0.62 -16.91 8.09
C LEU A 451 0.36 -15.78 8.42
N SER A 452 0.58 -14.87 7.47
CA SER A 452 1.29 -13.62 7.72
C SER A 452 0.64 -12.80 8.84
N LYS A 453 1.46 -12.06 9.60
CA LYS A 453 1.02 -11.27 10.76
C LYS A 453 0.13 -10.09 10.34
N TYR A 454 0.41 -9.55 9.16
CA TYR A 454 -0.36 -8.51 8.49
C TYR A 454 -0.54 -8.91 7.03
N PRO A 455 -1.65 -8.55 6.36
CA PRO A 455 -1.79 -8.84 4.94
C PRO A 455 -0.80 -8.04 4.11
N TYR A 456 -0.34 -8.61 3.00
CA TYR A 456 0.31 -7.83 1.95
C TYR A 456 -0.75 -7.02 1.21
N ILE A 457 -0.76 -5.70 1.45
CA ILE A 457 -1.68 -4.75 0.83
C ILE A 457 -0.96 -4.07 -0.34
N ARG A 458 -1.54 -4.15 -1.54
CA ARG A 458 -0.95 -3.58 -2.77
C ARG A 458 -1.31 -2.12 -3.01
N GLU A 459 -2.39 -1.64 -2.41
CA GLU A 459 -2.93 -0.30 -2.63
C GLU A 459 -3.53 0.28 -1.33
N GLY A 460 -3.12 1.50 -1.00
CA GLY A 460 -3.61 2.29 0.13
C GLY A 460 -4.32 3.57 -0.30
N ARG A 461 -4.57 4.47 0.66
CA ARG A 461 -5.12 5.81 0.40
C ARG A 461 -4.02 6.68 -0.21
N ARG A 462 -4.13 6.99 -1.50
CA ARG A 462 -3.13 7.78 -2.23
C ARG A 462 -3.42 9.25 -2.06
N ILE A 463 -2.54 10.01 -1.41
CA ILE A 463 -2.78 11.45 -1.20
C ILE A 463 -2.93 12.20 -2.51
N ILE A 464 -3.61 13.34 -2.46
CA ILE A 464 -3.42 14.37 -3.48
C ILE A 464 -2.22 15.21 -3.04
N GLY A 465 -1.16 15.20 -3.86
CA GLY A 465 0.11 15.85 -3.55
C GLY A 465 0.01 17.38 -3.52
N ARG A 466 1.09 18.03 -3.09
CA ARG A 466 1.15 19.49 -2.93
C ARG A 466 0.84 20.20 -4.26
N PRO A 467 -0.04 21.22 -4.27
CA PRO A 467 -0.29 22.03 -5.45
C PRO A 467 1.00 22.66 -5.99
N SER A 468 1.06 22.82 -7.31
CA SER A 468 2.18 23.46 -7.99
C SER A 468 1.73 24.10 -9.31
N TRP A 469 2.63 24.81 -10.00
CA TRP A 469 2.32 25.45 -11.27
C TRP A 469 1.77 24.43 -12.29
N GLY A 470 0.65 24.77 -12.92
CA GLY A 470 -0.09 23.88 -13.83
C GLY A 470 -0.98 22.84 -13.14
N GLN A 471 -0.94 22.73 -11.81
CA GLN A 471 -1.72 21.77 -11.02
C GLN A 471 -2.22 22.41 -9.70
N PRO A 472 -3.10 23.42 -9.77
CA PRO A 472 -3.57 24.17 -8.59
C PRO A 472 -4.39 23.33 -7.61
N ASN A 473 -5.00 22.23 -8.10
CA ASN A 473 -5.81 21.32 -7.28
C ASN A 473 -4.98 20.19 -6.64
N GLY A 474 -3.66 20.19 -6.85
CA GLY A 474 -2.75 19.18 -6.31
C GLY A 474 -2.08 18.30 -7.36
N PHE A 475 -0.99 17.67 -6.92
CA PHE A 475 -0.13 16.84 -7.77
C PHE A 475 -0.49 15.35 -7.72
N THR A 476 -0.30 14.65 -8.84
CA THR A 476 -0.41 13.18 -8.93
C THR A 476 0.53 12.70 -10.03
N ILE A 477 1.23 11.59 -9.80
CA ILE A 477 1.96 10.83 -10.81
C ILE A 477 0.96 9.94 -11.53
N TRP A 478 0.81 10.09 -12.84
CA TRP A 478 -0.21 9.40 -13.63
C TRP A 478 0.38 8.26 -14.48
N GLU A 479 -0.47 7.43 -15.08
CA GLU A 479 -0.06 6.36 -16.00
C GLU A 479 0.93 6.87 -17.07
N VAL A 480 0.56 7.97 -17.73
CA VAL A 480 1.38 8.53 -18.81
C VAL A 480 2.76 8.98 -18.35
N ASP A 481 2.99 9.19 -17.06
CA ASP A 481 4.30 9.59 -16.53
C ASP A 481 5.32 8.46 -16.55
N ILE A 482 4.88 7.19 -16.56
CA ILE A 482 5.78 6.05 -16.40
C ILE A 482 5.58 4.94 -17.43
N SER A 483 4.41 4.83 -18.05
CA SER A 483 4.06 3.70 -18.90
C SER A 483 4.80 3.69 -20.23
N ARG A 484 5.22 2.51 -20.69
CA ARG A 484 5.75 2.28 -22.06
C ARG A 484 4.67 1.94 -23.08
N ARG A 485 3.39 2.11 -22.73
CA ARG A 485 2.26 1.74 -23.58
C ARG A 485 2.29 2.51 -24.90
N ASN A 486 1.94 1.82 -25.98
CA ASN A 486 1.74 2.47 -27.28
C ASN A 486 0.36 3.13 -27.34
N TYR A 487 0.31 4.44 -27.12
CA TYR A 487 -0.93 5.22 -27.17
C TYR A 487 -1.41 5.55 -28.60
N ASN A 488 -0.71 5.08 -29.63
CA ASN A 488 -1.22 5.08 -31.01
C ASN A 488 -2.07 3.83 -31.32
N ASP A 489 -2.22 2.90 -30.37
CA ASP A 489 -3.14 1.77 -30.49
C ASP A 489 -4.56 2.31 -30.79
N PRO A 490 -5.27 1.78 -31.81
CA PRO A 490 -6.62 2.21 -32.18
C PRO A 490 -7.62 2.20 -31.00
N TYR A 491 -7.36 1.39 -29.98
CA TYR A 491 -8.10 1.41 -28.72
C TYR A 491 -8.27 2.82 -28.15
N TYR A 492 -7.20 3.64 -28.11
CA TYR A 492 -7.26 4.96 -27.47
C TYR A 492 -8.02 6.00 -28.30
N GLN A 493 -7.94 5.93 -29.62
CA GLN A 493 -8.77 6.76 -30.50
C GLN A 493 -10.25 6.40 -30.40
N LYS A 494 -10.56 5.12 -30.19
CA LYS A 494 -11.95 4.63 -30.04
C LYS A 494 -12.54 4.93 -28.66
N THR A 495 -11.73 4.93 -27.61
CA THR A 495 -12.21 5.00 -26.22
C THR A 495 -12.11 6.38 -25.57
N LEU A 496 -11.28 7.27 -26.11
CA LEU A 496 -11.14 8.65 -25.64
C LEU A 496 -11.89 9.62 -26.58
N PRO A 497 -12.62 10.61 -26.05
CA PRO A 497 -13.15 11.69 -26.88
C PRO A 497 -12.05 12.37 -27.70
N PRO A 498 -12.34 12.90 -28.91
CA PRO A 498 -11.31 13.50 -29.78
C PRO A 498 -10.43 14.55 -29.10
N ASP A 499 -11.02 15.41 -28.25
CA ASP A 499 -10.29 16.42 -27.47
C ASP A 499 -9.31 15.79 -26.47
N MET A 500 -9.77 14.77 -25.76
CA MET A 500 -8.97 14.03 -24.77
C MET A 500 -7.85 13.25 -25.45
N TYR A 501 -8.11 12.67 -26.63
CA TYR A 501 -7.05 12.02 -27.42
C TYR A 501 -6.01 13.04 -27.90
N ARG A 502 -6.42 14.22 -28.39
CA ARG A 502 -5.49 15.31 -28.73
C ARG A 502 -4.66 15.75 -27.53
N GLN A 503 -5.28 15.89 -26.35
CA GLN A 503 -4.57 16.23 -25.11
C GLN A 503 -3.55 15.15 -24.73
N LEU A 504 -3.93 13.86 -24.78
CA LEU A 504 -3.02 12.74 -24.53
C LEU A 504 -1.80 12.83 -25.43
N LYS A 505 -2.04 13.08 -26.73
CA LYS A 505 -0.98 13.19 -27.73
C LYS A 505 -0.10 14.41 -27.51
N ALA A 506 -0.67 15.56 -27.15
CA ALA A 506 0.09 16.75 -26.76
C ALA A 506 0.93 16.50 -25.49
N THR A 507 0.39 15.81 -24.48
CA THR A 507 1.12 15.44 -23.26
C THR A 507 2.33 14.55 -23.55
N LEU A 508 2.21 13.63 -24.51
CA LEU A 508 3.28 12.71 -24.88
C LEU A 508 4.32 13.33 -25.82
N ALA A 509 3.95 14.35 -26.60
CA ALA A 509 4.80 14.98 -27.61
C ALA A 509 5.98 15.81 -27.05
N GLY A 510 6.02 16.04 -25.72
CA GLY A 510 7.12 16.75 -25.07
C GLY A 510 7.33 18.16 -25.64
N LEU A 511 8.49 18.42 -26.25
CA LEU A 511 8.82 19.72 -26.84
C LEU A 511 7.91 20.10 -28.03
N GLU A 512 7.28 19.13 -28.69
CA GLU A 512 6.35 19.37 -29.80
C GLU A 512 4.91 19.61 -29.34
N ALA A 513 4.64 19.62 -28.03
CA ALA A 513 3.28 19.77 -27.50
C ALA A 513 2.55 21.00 -28.08
N THR A 514 3.24 22.14 -28.23
CA THR A 514 2.66 23.36 -28.80
C THR A 514 2.33 23.22 -30.29
N SER A 515 3.16 22.52 -31.05
CA SER A 515 2.92 22.22 -32.47
C SER A 515 1.74 21.27 -32.66
N VAL A 516 1.60 20.26 -31.78
CA VAL A 516 0.43 19.35 -31.79
C VAL A 516 -0.85 20.10 -31.42
N ILE A 517 -0.83 20.95 -30.39
CA ILE A 517 -1.99 21.75 -29.97
C ILE A 517 -2.41 22.74 -31.07
N ARG A 518 -1.45 23.36 -31.76
CA ARG A 518 -1.70 24.31 -32.86
C ARG A 518 -2.08 23.62 -34.18
N GLY A 519 -2.05 22.28 -34.22
CA GLY A 519 -2.37 21.50 -35.43
C GLY A 519 -1.31 21.59 -36.53
N THR A 520 -0.11 22.11 -36.25
CA THR A 520 0.99 22.17 -37.21
C THR A 520 1.69 20.82 -37.38
N VAL A 521 1.60 19.95 -36.36
CA VAL A 521 1.99 18.53 -36.42
C VAL A 521 0.76 17.69 -36.09
N THR A 522 0.42 16.73 -36.95
CA THR A 522 -0.69 15.80 -36.67
C THR A 522 -0.32 14.91 -35.48
N PRO A 523 -1.28 14.56 -34.59
CA PRO A 523 -0.99 13.74 -33.42
C PRO A 523 -0.22 12.45 -33.71
N ASP A 524 -0.52 11.78 -34.82
CA ASP A 524 0.13 10.51 -35.20
C ASP A 524 1.60 10.66 -35.62
N ASN A 525 2.01 11.88 -36.02
CA ASN A 525 3.36 12.20 -36.46
C ASN A 525 4.23 12.83 -35.37
N ALA A 526 3.67 13.14 -34.20
CA ALA A 526 4.41 13.71 -33.08
C ALA A 526 5.45 12.71 -32.52
N ILE A 527 6.59 13.23 -32.05
CA ILE A 527 7.67 12.41 -31.47
C ILE A 527 7.12 11.51 -30.36
N LYS A 528 7.43 10.21 -30.46
CA LYS A 528 7.13 9.24 -29.42
C LYS A 528 8.08 9.41 -28.26
N ARG A 529 7.52 9.56 -27.06
CA ARG A 529 8.28 9.55 -25.83
C ARG A 529 8.95 8.19 -25.59
N SER A 530 10.23 8.18 -25.22
CA SER A 530 11.02 6.97 -24.95
C SER A 530 11.66 6.95 -23.54
N ARG A 531 11.11 7.72 -22.60
CA ARG A 531 11.50 7.74 -21.17
C ARG A 531 10.35 8.13 -20.24
N SER A 532 10.55 8.05 -18.92
CA SER A 532 9.62 8.59 -17.90
C SER A 532 9.59 10.13 -17.88
N THR A 533 8.61 10.71 -17.20
CA THR A 533 8.56 12.15 -16.93
C THR A 533 9.70 12.49 -15.97
N ILE A 534 10.45 13.54 -16.29
CA ILE A 534 11.51 14.05 -15.41
C ILE A 534 10.89 15.10 -14.50
N PHE A 535 11.04 14.91 -13.20
CA PHE A 535 10.53 15.84 -12.21
C PHE A 535 11.66 16.70 -11.64
N PRO A 536 11.54 18.04 -11.63
CA PRO A 536 12.59 18.93 -11.11
C PRO A 536 12.86 18.70 -9.61
N ASP A 537 11.83 18.28 -8.89
CA ASP A 537 11.81 17.99 -7.46
C ASP A 537 11.95 16.50 -7.13
N ALA A 538 12.54 15.70 -8.03
CA ALA A 538 12.86 14.31 -7.74
C ALA A 538 13.79 14.15 -6.53
N VAL A 539 13.38 13.29 -5.58
CA VAL A 539 14.11 12.95 -4.35
C VAL A 539 14.39 11.46 -4.22
N GLY A 540 13.93 10.64 -5.17
CA GLY A 540 14.11 9.20 -5.18
C GLY A 540 13.81 8.60 -6.55
N ILE A 541 13.96 7.29 -6.66
CA ILE A 541 13.78 6.53 -7.90
C ILE A 541 12.97 5.25 -7.68
N GLY A 542 12.45 4.69 -8.77
CA GLY A 542 11.89 3.34 -8.79
C GLY A 542 11.87 2.76 -10.20
N HIS A 543 11.81 1.44 -10.30
CA HIS A 543 11.64 0.75 -11.57
C HIS A 543 11.03 -0.63 -11.34
N TYR A 544 9.80 -0.81 -11.80
CA TYR A 544 9.14 -2.11 -11.85
C TYR A 544 8.14 -2.16 -13.02
N ALA A 545 7.55 -3.32 -13.29
CA ALA A 545 6.42 -3.38 -14.23
C ALA A 545 5.19 -2.73 -13.59
N ILE A 546 4.26 -2.28 -14.42
CA ILE A 546 2.90 -1.99 -13.98
C ILE A 546 2.20 -3.34 -13.85
N ASP A 547 2.33 -3.93 -12.67
CA ASP A 547 1.85 -5.28 -12.34
C ASP A 547 0.55 -5.20 -11.55
N PHE A 548 -0.53 -5.74 -12.11
CA PHE A 548 -1.87 -5.59 -11.58
C PHE A 548 -2.41 -6.85 -10.93
N HIS A 549 -3.12 -6.64 -9.82
CA HIS A 549 -3.99 -7.61 -9.19
C HIS A 549 -5.43 -7.08 -9.22
N PRO A 550 -6.13 -7.24 -10.36
CA PRO A 550 -7.40 -6.55 -10.62
C PRO A 550 -8.47 -6.90 -9.59
N CYS A 551 -9.34 -5.93 -9.28
CA CYS A 551 -10.58 -6.23 -8.57
C CYS A 551 -11.49 -7.13 -9.43
N MET A 552 -12.53 -7.69 -8.80
CA MET A 552 -13.48 -8.58 -9.45
C MET A 552 -14.73 -7.82 -9.95
N ASN A 553 -15.50 -8.44 -10.84
CA ASN A 553 -16.78 -7.88 -11.31
C ASN A 553 -17.90 -8.03 -10.28
N ALA A 554 -17.91 -9.14 -9.54
CA ALA A 554 -18.95 -9.45 -8.57
C ALA A 554 -18.39 -9.65 -7.16
N SER A 555 -19.28 -9.49 -6.17
CA SER A 555 -19.05 -9.82 -4.76
C SER A 555 -19.98 -10.98 -4.35
N PRO A 556 -19.53 -11.94 -3.53
CA PRO A 556 -18.15 -12.09 -3.06
C PRO A 556 -17.18 -12.50 -4.20
N PRO A 557 -15.86 -12.26 -4.04
CA PRO A 557 -14.88 -12.53 -5.09
C PRO A 557 -14.89 -13.96 -5.61
N GLU A 558 -15.15 -14.92 -4.72
CA GLU A 558 -15.12 -16.35 -4.96
C GLU A 558 -16.37 -16.93 -5.63
N VAL A 559 -17.36 -16.10 -5.99
CA VAL A 559 -18.55 -16.58 -6.70
C VAL A 559 -18.15 -17.33 -7.99
N PRO A 560 -18.69 -18.54 -8.26
CA PRO A 560 -18.33 -19.31 -9.44
C PRO A 560 -18.53 -18.51 -10.73
N GLY A 561 -17.54 -18.54 -11.62
CA GLY A 561 -17.59 -17.83 -12.90
C GLY A 561 -17.36 -16.31 -12.80
N ASN A 562 -17.01 -15.78 -11.62
CA ASN A 562 -16.57 -14.40 -11.48
C ASN A 562 -15.35 -14.12 -12.37
N LYS A 563 -15.27 -12.90 -12.86
CA LYS A 563 -14.19 -12.44 -13.73
C LYS A 563 -13.58 -11.18 -13.17
N GLU A 564 -12.34 -10.93 -13.54
CA GLU A 564 -11.69 -9.65 -13.29
C GLU A 564 -12.50 -8.51 -13.92
N ARG A 565 -12.41 -7.33 -13.31
CA ARG A 565 -12.99 -6.12 -13.86
C ARG A 565 -12.54 -5.91 -15.30
N GLU A 566 -13.49 -5.82 -16.21
CA GLU A 566 -13.19 -5.68 -17.64
C GLU A 566 -12.35 -4.43 -17.89
N GLY A 567 -11.29 -4.58 -18.68
CA GLY A 567 -10.40 -3.48 -19.04
C GLY A 567 -9.31 -3.15 -18.01
N GLU A 568 -9.36 -3.69 -16.79
CA GLU A 568 -8.40 -3.32 -15.73
C GLU A 568 -6.96 -3.68 -16.11
N ARG A 569 -6.76 -4.83 -16.77
CA ARG A 569 -5.45 -5.23 -17.28
C ARG A 569 -4.94 -4.37 -18.45
N ARG A 570 -5.70 -3.40 -18.97
CA ARG A 570 -5.26 -2.51 -20.08
C ARG A 570 -4.06 -1.66 -19.67
N GLY A 571 -4.05 -1.19 -18.42
CA GLY A 571 -2.94 -0.40 -17.86
C GLY A 571 -1.69 -1.23 -17.56
N ALA A 572 -1.80 -2.56 -17.48
CA ALA A 572 -0.68 -3.43 -17.17
C ALA A 572 0.40 -3.39 -18.27
N GLY A 573 1.66 -3.52 -17.87
CA GLY A 573 2.77 -3.56 -18.83
C GLY A 573 4.11 -3.12 -18.29
N GLN A 574 5.02 -2.75 -19.19
CA GLN A 574 6.34 -2.26 -18.82
C GLN A 574 6.25 -0.77 -18.46
N ALA A 575 6.95 -0.37 -17.40
CA ALA A 575 7.24 1.03 -17.11
C ALA A 575 8.65 1.40 -17.56
N TYR A 576 8.88 2.68 -17.82
CA TYR A 576 10.22 3.25 -17.83
C TYR A 576 10.78 3.28 -16.39
N PRO A 577 12.10 3.35 -16.20
CA PRO A 577 12.66 3.79 -14.91
C PRO A 577 12.09 5.16 -14.58
N PHE A 578 11.68 5.40 -13.34
CA PHE A 578 10.92 6.60 -12.96
C PHE A 578 11.42 7.25 -11.67
N GLN A 579 10.97 8.47 -11.42
CA GLN A 579 11.38 9.28 -10.28
C GLN A 579 10.26 9.41 -9.24
N ILE A 580 10.66 9.74 -8.01
CA ILE A 580 9.77 10.08 -6.90
C ILE A 580 9.89 11.60 -6.67
N PRO A 581 8.94 12.42 -7.17
CA PRO A 581 8.91 13.85 -6.91
C PRO A 581 8.50 14.15 -5.47
N LEU A 582 9.17 15.11 -4.83
CA LEU A 582 8.92 15.49 -3.44
C LEU A 582 7.48 15.98 -3.22
N ARG A 583 6.90 16.72 -4.17
CA ARG A 583 5.51 17.18 -4.07
C ARG A 583 4.47 16.03 -4.04
N ALA A 584 4.81 14.83 -4.51
CA ALA A 584 3.95 13.65 -4.37
C ALA A 584 3.96 13.05 -2.96
N MET A 585 4.94 13.40 -2.14
CA MET A 585 5.09 12.92 -0.76
C MET A 585 4.57 13.91 0.28
N ILE A 586 4.13 15.09 -0.17
CA ILE A 586 3.65 16.17 0.70
C ILE A 586 2.14 16.29 0.51
N PRO A 587 1.33 15.98 1.54
CA PRO A 587 -0.11 16.11 1.45
C PRO A 587 -0.56 17.58 1.38
N GLN A 588 -1.81 17.75 0.98
CA GLN A 588 -2.51 19.02 1.18
C GLN A 588 -2.85 19.20 2.67
N LYS A 589 -3.09 20.46 3.06
CA LYS A 589 -3.55 20.90 4.39
C LYS A 589 -2.54 20.81 5.55
N ILE A 590 -1.82 19.70 5.71
CA ILE A 590 -0.92 19.50 6.87
C ILE A 590 0.53 19.77 6.49
N ASP A 591 1.14 20.81 7.07
CA ASP A 591 2.46 21.30 6.69
C ASP A 591 3.62 20.56 7.35
N ASN A 592 3.37 19.81 8.44
CA ASN A 592 4.37 18.97 9.10
C ASN A 592 4.16 17.46 8.93
N LEU A 593 3.39 17.07 7.91
CA LEU A 593 3.17 15.67 7.52
C LEU A 593 3.92 15.35 6.23
N LEU A 594 4.61 14.21 6.21
CA LEU A 594 5.14 13.57 5.01
C LEU A 594 4.48 12.21 4.83
N VAL A 595 4.37 11.77 3.59
CA VAL A 595 3.86 10.44 3.25
C VAL A 595 4.94 9.68 2.48
N GLY A 596 5.23 8.47 2.93
CA GLY A 596 6.10 7.51 2.25
C GLY A 596 5.32 6.28 1.78
N GLY A 597 6.02 5.36 1.11
CA GLY A 597 5.45 4.09 0.67
C GLY A 597 4.30 4.22 -0.34
N LYS A 598 3.29 3.35 -0.23
CA LYS A 598 2.21 3.19 -1.20
C LYS A 598 1.21 4.36 -1.26
N SER A 599 1.20 5.19 -0.22
CA SER A 599 0.18 6.24 -0.02
C SER A 599 0.58 7.59 -0.64
N ILE A 600 1.72 7.68 -1.31
CA ILE A 600 2.12 8.90 -2.04
C ILE A 600 1.18 9.18 -3.22
N ALA A 601 1.27 10.39 -3.78
CA ALA A 601 0.37 10.87 -4.83
C ALA A 601 0.62 10.18 -6.19
N THR A 602 -0.03 9.04 -6.38
CA THR A 602 -0.03 8.25 -7.62
C THR A 602 -1.46 7.97 -8.06
N SER A 603 -1.66 7.75 -9.36
CA SER A 603 -2.91 7.19 -9.88
C SER A 603 -2.98 5.68 -9.60
N HIS A 604 -4.15 5.07 -9.79
CA HIS A 604 -4.37 3.63 -9.64
C HIS A 604 -3.37 2.80 -10.47
N ILE A 605 -3.16 3.19 -11.73
CA ILE A 605 -2.24 2.48 -12.63
C ILE A 605 -0.78 2.75 -12.24
N ALA A 606 -0.41 3.99 -11.94
CA ALA A 606 0.96 4.27 -11.52
C ALA A 606 1.31 3.55 -10.20
N ALA A 607 0.38 3.48 -9.25
CA ALA A 607 0.57 2.82 -7.95
C ALA A 607 0.98 1.34 -8.08
N ALA A 608 0.53 0.65 -9.13
CA ALA A 608 0.91 -0.74 -9.40
C ALA A 608 2.43 -0.93 -9.64
N ALA A 609 3.16 0.12 -10.05
CA ALA A 609 4.62 0.12 -10.14
C ALA A 609 5.30 0.79 -8.92
N TYR A 610 4.59 1.68 -8.21
CA TYR A 610 5.04 2.42 -7.02
C TYR A 610 4.67 1.70 -5.71
N ARG A 611 4.84 0.37 -5.65
CA ARG A 611 4.50 -0.44 -4.45
C ARG A 611 5.52 -1.49 -4.05
N VAL A 612 6.54 -1.73 -4.88
CA VAL A 612 7.52 -2.81 -4.66
C VAL A 612 8.64 -2.41 -3.71
N HIS A 613 9.39 -3.41 -3.23
CA HIS A 613 10.33 -3.29 -2.12
C HIS A 613 11.37 -2.17 -2.28
N SER A 614 12.02 -2.09 -3.43
CA SER A 614 13.07 -1.09 -3.70
C SER A 614 12.51 0.33 -3.80
N PHE A 615 11.32 0.48 -4.37
CA PHE A 615 10.60 1.76 -4.41
C PHE A 615 10.24 2.22 -3.00
N GLU A 616 9.67 1.36 -2.16
CA GLU A 616 9.26 1.76 -0.81
C GLU A 616 10.45 2.20 0.04
N TRP A 617 11.57 1.48 -0.08
CA TRP A 617 12.81 1.91 0.56
C TRP A 617 13.25 3.28 0.03
N SER A 618 13.22 3.51 -1.28
CA SER A 618 13.58 4.81 -1.86
C SER A 618 12.69 5.93 -1.33
N ALA A 619 11.37 5.75 -1.32
CA ALA A 619 10.44 6.73 -0.77
C ALA A 619 10.72 7.00 0.71
N GLY A 620 11.00 5.97 1.50
CA GLY A 620 11.34 6.12 2.91
C GLY A 620 12.65 6.84 3.16
N ALA A 621 13.71 6.50 2.41
CA ALA A 621 14.99 7.18 2.49
C ALA A 621 14.87 8.67 2.16
N SER A 622 14.06 9.01 1.15
CA SER A 622 13.70 10.39 0.82
C SER A 622 12.96 11.07 1.99
N ALA A 623 11.92 10.43 2.55
CA ALA A 623 11.13 11.00 3.64
C ALA A 623 11.99 11.28 4.88
N GLY A 624 12.85 10.33 5.27
CA GLY A 624 13.76 10.49 6.41
C GLY A 624 14.77 11.61 6.21
N THR A 625 15.36 11.69 5.02
CA THR A 625 16.32 12.76 4.67
C THR A 625 15.66 14.12 4.61
N VAL A 626 14.47 14.23 3.99
CA VAL A 626 13.67 15.47 3.92
C VAL A 626 13.32 15.96 5.33
N ALA A 627 12.76 15.09 6.17
CA ALA A 627 12.41 15.47 7.54
C ALA A 627 13.62 15.95 8.34
N ALA A 628 14.75 15.22 8.26
CA ALA A 628 15.98 15.60 8.95
C ALA A 628 16.56 16.93 8.43
N PHE A 629 16.52 17.15 7.11
CA PHE A 629 16.93 18.40 6.47
C PHE A 629 16.04 19.57 6.91
N SER A 630 14.72 19.38 6.84
CA SER A 630 13.71 20.37 7.26
C SER A 630 13.85 20.76 8.73
N LEU A 631 14.12 19.81 9.62
CA LEU A 631 14.43 20.09 11.04
C LEU A 631 15.70 20.94 11.19
N THR A 632 16.72 20.63 10.39
CA THR A 632 18.02 21.32 10.45
C THR A 632 17.93 22.74 9.90
N LYS A 633 17.06 22.97 8.91
CA LYS A 633 16.84 24.27 8.28
C LYS A 633 15.72 25.10 8.92
N GLY A 634 14.88 24.49 9.76
CA GLY A 634 13.73 25.17 10.37
C GLY A 634 12.64 25.53 9.34
N ILE A 635 12.44 24.69 8.33
CA ILE A 635 11.50 24.92 7.21
C ILE A 635 10.50 23.78 7.09
N ALA A 636 9.26 24.07 6.70
CA ALA A 636 8.29 23.05 6.34
C ALA A 636 8.66 22.39 4.98
N PRO A 637 8.40 21.09 4.79
CA PRO A 637 8.72 20.39 3.54
C PRO A 637 8.16 21.04 2.28
N TYR A 638 6.96 21.64 2.34
CA TYR A 638 6.36 22.28 1.17
C TYR A 638 7.17 23.49 0.65
N GLN A 639 7.97 24.13 1.50
CA GLN A 639 8.82 25.26 1.11
C GLN A 639 9.97 24.84 0.19
N LEU A 640 10.20 23.53 0.02
CA LEU A 640 11.14 23.00 -0.96
C LEU A 640 10.56 22.93 -2.38
N VAL A 641 9.24 23.09 -2.53
CA VAL A 641 8.50 22.87 -3.79
C VAL A 641 7.47 23.97 -4.12
N ASP A 642 7.42 25.05 -3.34
CA ASP A 642 6.38 26.09 -3.43
C ASP A 642 6.42 26.92 -4.73
N ASN A 643 7.61 27.05 -5.33
CA ASN A 643 7.86 27.92 -6.48
C ASN A 643 8.27 27.15 -7.74
N LEU A 644 7.95 25.86 -7.84
CA LEU A 644 8.19 25.07 -9.06
C LEU A 644 7.48 25.70 -10.28
N PRO A 645 8.10 25.69 -11.48
CA PRO A 645 9.34 25.00 -11.85
C PRO A 645 10.63 25.82 -11.64
N LYS A 646 10.58 26.99 -10.96
CA LYS A 646 11.80 27.77 -10.69
C LYS A 646 12.74 27.00 -9.78
N GLN A 647 14.05 27.15 -10.01
CA GLN A 647 15.07 26.51 -9.18
C GLN A 647 14.92 26.94 -7.72
N GLN A 648 15.00 25.96 -6.81
CA GLN A 648 14.95 26.14 -5.38
C GLN A 648 16.33 25.82 -4.78
N PRO A 649 17.08 26.79 -4.24
CA PRO A 649 18.40 26.54 -3.68
C PRO A 649 18.40 25.46 -2.58
N LEU A 650 17.39 25.46 -1.70
CA LEU A 650 17.26 24.49 -0.62
C LEU A 650 16.95 23.07 -1.13
N LEU A 651 16.15 22.95 -2.19
CA LEU A 651 15.90 21.66 -2.84
C LEU A 651 17.17 21.11 -3.50
N ASN A 652 17.97 21.96 -4.15
CA ASN A 652 19.25 21.54 -4.73
C ASN A 652 20.20 21.04 -3.64
N MET A 653 20.28 21.75 -2.52
CA MET A 653 21.07 21.30 -1.36
C MET A 653 20.59 19.94 -0.83
N LEU A 654 19.28 19.74 -0.71
CA LEU A 654 18.69 18.46 -0.30
C LEU A 654 19.07 17.33 -1.28
N LYS A 655 18.97 17.57 -2.60
CA LYS A 655 19.32 16.58 -3.63
C LYS A 655 20.81 16.21 -3.56
N SER A 656 21.69 17.19 -3.36
CA SER A 656 23.12 16.92 -3.15
C SER A 656 23.38 16.09 -1.89
N ILE A 657 22.60 16.28 -0.81
CA ILE A 657 22.71 15.45 0.40
C ILE A 657 22.25 14.01 0.12
N LEU A 658 21.12 13.83 -0.56
CA LEU A 658 20.62 12.51 -0.97
C LEU A 658 21.67 11.75 -1.79
N GLU A 659 22.21 12.39 -2.83
CA GLU A 659 23.23 11.80 -3.70
C GLU A 659 24.52 11.49 -2.95
N LYS A 660 25.02 12.42 -2.12
CA LYS A 660 26.21 12.20 -1.28
C LYS A 660 26.01 11.04 -0.29
N ASN A 661 24.79 10.84 0.19
CA ASN A 661 24.46 9.74 1.08
C ASN A 661 24.29 8.40 0.35
N GLY A 662 24.33 8.36 -0.98
CA GLY A 662 24.08 7.14 -1.77
C GLY A 662 22.58 6.86 -1.96
N ASN A 663 21.73 7.89 -1.91
CA ASN A 663 20.31 7.80 -2.20
C ASN A 663 20.03 8.48 -3.56
N PRO A 664 19.96 7.73 -4.67
CA PRO A 664 19.86 8.30 -6.00
C PRO A 664 18.53 9.03 -6.22
N THR A 665 18.59 10.20 -6.86
CA THR A 665 17.41 11.01 -7.22
C THR A 665 17.02 10.88 -8.70
N ALA A 666 17.89 10.24 -9.49
CA ALA A 666 17.69 9.98 -10.91
C ALA A 666 18.46 8.72 -11.33
N PHE A 667 18.02 8.08 -12.41
CA PHE A 667 18.79 7.03 -13.07
C PHE A 667 19.94 7.65 -13.89
N PRO A 668 21.03 6.91 -14.18
CA PRO A 668 22.12 7.41 -15.03
C PRO A 668 21.60 7.92 -16.37
N ASP A 669 22.25 8.96 -16.90
CA ASP A 669 21.89 9.62 -18.17
C ASP A 669 20.49 10.24 -18.22
N THR A 670 19.85 10.45 -17.05
CA THR A 670 18.62 11.23 -16.94
C THR A 670 18.88 12.68 -17.32
N SER A 671 18.37 13.10 -18.48
CA SER A 671 18.50 14.46 -18.98
C SER A 671 17.26 14.86 -19.77
N ILE A 672 16.91 16.14 -19.74
CA ILE A 672 15.84 16.67 -20.60
C ILE A 672 16.20 16.55 -22.09
N PHE A 673 17.50 16.52 -22.42
CA PHE A 673 18.03 16.35 -23.77
C PHE A 673 18.19 14.88 -24.17
N ASN A 674 18.19 13.96 -23.19
CA ASN A 674 18.15 12.53 -23.47
C ASN A 674 16.70 12.09 -23.57
N SER A 675 16.21 11.89 -24.79
CA SER A 675 14.85 11.41 -25.03
C SER A 675 14.71 9.90 -24.86
N ASN A 676 15.81 9.12 -24.93
CA ASN A 676 15.77 7.66 -25.03
C ASN A 676 16.52 6.95 -23.89
N TRP A 677 15.78 6.19 -23.06
CA TRP A 677 16.36 5.35 -21.99
C TRP A 677 16.40 3.86 -22.34
N ASP A 678 16.38 3.51 -23.61
CA ASP A 678 16.44 2.12 -24.06
C ASP A 678 17.74 1.41 -23.65
N HIS A 679 18.84 2.14 -23.47
CA HIS A 679 20.10 1.58 -22.97
C HIS A 679 20.06 1.16 -21.48
N TRP A 680 19.06 1.59 -20.71
CA TRP A 680 18.81 1.12 -19.35
C TRP A 680 17.94 -0.15 -19.30
N ARG A 681 17.50 -0.67 -20.45
CA ARG A 681 16.64 -1.87 -20.54
C ARG A 681 17.27 -3.12 -19.97
#